data_AF-A0A0F9JSF8-F1
#
_entry.id   AF-A0A0F9JSF8-F1
#
_cell.length_a   1.000
_cell.length_b   1.000
_cell.length_c   1.000
_cell.angle_alpha   90.00
_cell.angle_beta   90.00
_cell.angle_gamma   90.00
#
_symmetry.space_group_name_H-M   'P 1'
#
loop_
_entity.id
_entity.type
_entity.pdbx_description
1 polymer ?
#
loop_
_entity_poly.entity_id
_entity_poly.type
_entity_poly.pdbx_seq_one_letter_code
_entity_poly.pdbx_strand_id
1 'polypeptide(L)'
;MLPGDYMPNDMTTKSEFHDVYEINDTAWRLFNEQACLDLDYFLKAQHSHEEMERADLQHRLLHTIDKIGRQVNLLHGYEIRNRHILKIGPQGNFDEAEDQACNQHTGVIMSLMARQGGYDVLSEAFKWGTLVQGHNLIELWRDRNGTIQYGRLGWNQFLLDAGLTDLSDCNDILTGQWITSLKAKMLVPTAADEIEGINPLTHTSRWPFQGTPPMMNKAGKRLYEQWWHRTTEEVEVVQNRFTGEQTTFEEFLQNEARGDKNLANLLLRDFRTPDGAPILVKFRDIKDKIELKIFVDDEWVWEGDNPMKIRDYNYTWVHGMWCPECPRTELKLQSFVRGLRDPQTMYNRRVNQIMDLIESQIQGVRMTRSEKLVNPEDAYLSGQGIVLQVDDDKTDDAMPFEQIFRQFPASEVPQSMFTAAQMIDKDQTESGGLNQEIFGTDEKNIEISGVLAHFRTGQALTAQGWMFQYLRDSKRDFGKKQVQIVQLNYDPVRIRKILNEEPVQGFYDDDLTRFDCAPTEGLLTDSQQNMYYQELRSLLKDLPEEFRGIITAEMLVKASPMQFKTPTLQAIQAALRQRQQLQQAQSQSQKITDELTQGLTAVQISQAQENIADAQEKRSEIPLNRMKTLAQAQKIQAEPLVALVKEEVRLQIAQDKNRQVANQP
;
A
#
# COMPACT_ATOMS: atom_id res chain seq x y z
N MET A 1 16.21 2.62 -55.50
CA MET A 1 16.33 3.90 -54.78
C MET A 1 16.37 3.56 -53.31
N LEU A 2 17.54 3.71 -52.70
CA LEU A 2 17.72 3.52 -51.26
C LEU A 2 17.00 4.66 -50.54
N PRO A 3 16.32 4.41 -49.40
CA PRO A 3 15.81 5.47 -48.56
C PRO A 3 17.02 6.18 -47.95
N GLY A 4 17.14 7.47 -48.24
CA GLY A 4 18.18 8.30 -47.64
C GLY A 4 17.92 8.44 -46.15
N ASP A 5 18.97 8.23 -45.37
CA ASP A 5 19.05 8.67 -43.99
C ASP A 5 18.71 10.17 -43.92
N TYR A 6 17.53 10.48 -43.40
CA TYR A 6 17.21 11.81 -42.92
C TYR A 6 18.05 12.02 -41.65
N MET A 7 19.18 12.72 -41.74
CA MET A 7 19.71 13.39 -40.55
C MET A 7 18.72 14.51 -40.22
N PRO A 8 18.10 14.52 -39.03
CA PRO A 8 17.37 15.69 -38.56
C PRO A 8 18.34 16.88 -38.59
N ASN A 9 17.91 18.04 -39.04
CA ASN A 9 18.75 19.24 -38.91
C ASN A 9 18.86 19.55 -37.41
N ASP A 10 20.02 19.35 -36.78
CA ASP A 10 20.23 19.64 -35.34
C ASP A 10 19.74 21.04 -34.93
N MET A 11 19.86 22.02 -35.84
CA MET A 11 19.37 23.38 -35.67
C MET A 11 17.84 23.50 -35.53
N THR A 12 17.06 22.65 -36.20
CA THR A 12 15.59 22.69 -36.12
C THR A 12 15.12 22.05 -34.82
N THR A 13 15.67 20.91 -34.44
CA THR A 13 15.30 20.20 -33.20
C THR A 13 15.62 21.03 -31.95
N LYS A 14 16.79 21.71 -31.94
CA LYS A 14 17.16 22.62 -30.85
C LYS A 14 16.23 23.83 -30.76
N SER A 15 15.86 24.41 -31.92
CA SER A 15 14.90 25.52 -31.97
C SER A 15 13.53 25.10 -31.44
N GLU A 16 13.03 23.94 -31.86
CA GLU A 16 11.74 23.40 -31.39
C GLU A 16 11.74 23.19 -29.88
N PHE A 17 12.80 22.60 -29.32
CA PHE A 17 12.93 22.44 -27.87
C PHE A 17 12.89 23.79 -27.14
N HIS A 18 13.55 24.83 -27.66
CA HIS A 18 13.51 26.17 -27.05
C HIS A 18 12.13 26.80 -27.12
N ASP A 19 11.42 26.65 -28.24
CA ASP A 19 10.06 27.17 -28.39
C ASP A 19 9.13 26.50 -27.38
N VAL A 20 9.18 25.17 -27.26
CA VAL A 20 8.37 24.40 -26.29
C VAL A 20 8.74 24.77 -24.86
N TYR A 21 10.04 24.92 -24.55
CA TYR A 21 10.48 25.38 -23.23
C TYR A 21 9.94 26.78 -22.92
N GLU A 22 10.06 27.75 -23.83
CA GLU A 22 9.64 29.13 -23.59
C GLU A 22 8.12 29.24 -23.39
N ILE A 23 7.33 28.49 -24.18
CA ILE A 23 5.88 28.40 -24.04
C ILE A 23 5.51 27.86 -22.65
N ASN A 24 6.08 26.71 -22.27
CA ASN A 24 5.74 26.04 -21.01
C ASN A 24 6.28 26.80 -19.78
N ASP A 25 7.49 27.36 -19.85
CA ASP A 25 8.06 28.20 -18.79
C ASP A 25 7.18 29.44 -18.57
N THR A 26 6.80 30.14 -19.64
CA THR A 26 5.93 31.32 -19.56
C THR A 26 4.56 30.98 -18.98
N ALA A 27 3.96 29.87 -19.42
CA ALA A 27 2.65 29.44 -18.95
C ALA A 27 2.66 29.07 -17.46
N TRP A 28 3.68 28.35 -17.00
CA TRP A 28 3.80 27.88 -15.62
C TRP A 28 4.49 28.86 -14.68
N ARG A 29 5.13 29.92 -15.17
CA ARG A 29 5.91 30.87 -14.36
C ARG A 29 5.16 31.40 -13.14
N LEU A 30 3.92 31.87 -13.33
CA LEU A 30 3.11 32.42 -12.23
C LEU A 30 2.78 31.36 -11.18
N PHE A 31 2.53 30.12 -11.60
CA PHE A 31 2.36 29.00 -10.69
C PHE A 31 3.67 28.68 -9.95
N ASN A 32 4.79 28.61 -10.66
CA ASN A 32 6.11 28.31 -10.12
C ASN A 32 6.56 29.33 -9.07
N GLU A 33 6.27 30.61 -9.28
CA GLU A 33 6.47 31.66 -8.27
C GLU A 33 5.63 31.39 -7.02
N GLN A 34 4.36 31.00 -7.20
CA GLN A 34 3.53 30.61 -6.06
C GLN A 34 4.02 29.32 -5.39
N ALA A 35 4.43 28.29 -6.12
CA ALA A 35 4.96 27.05 -5.55
C ALA A 35 6.24 27.27 -4.74
N CYS A 36 7.10 28.20 -5.20
CA CYS A 36 8.27 28.67 -4.45
C CYS A 36 7.86 29.29 -3.11
N LEU A 37 6.90 30.21 -3.14
CA LEU A 37 6.38 30.83 -1.92
C LEU A 37 5.68 29.83 -0.99
N ASP A 38 4.98 28.82 -1.52
CA ASP A 38 4.41 27.74 -0.69
C ASP A 38 5.53 26.99 0.07
N LEU A 39 6.60 26.66 -0.64
CA LEU A 39 7.75 25.98 -0.08
C LEU A 39 8.43 26.83 1.00
N ASP A 40 8.64 28.12 0.74
CA ASP A 40 9.23 29.06 1.69
C ASP A 40 8.41 29.17 2.96
N TYR A 41 7.08 29.29 2.84
CA TYR A 41 6.19 29.34 4.00
C TYR A 41 6.27 28.07 4.84
N PHE A 42 6.31 26.90 4.20
CA PHE A 42 6.51 25.62 4.90
C PHE A 42 7.91 25.52 5.55
N LEU A 43 8.95 26.06 4.91
CA LEU A 43 10.33 26.12 5.42
C LEU A 43 10.56 27.26 6.42
N LYS A 44 9.50 27.96 6.84
CA LYS A 44 9.50 29.05 7.83
C LYS A 44 10.10 30.38 7.34
N ALA A 45 10.36 30.51 6.05
CA ALA A 45 10.66 31.78 5.39
C ALA A 45 9.34 32.52 5.09
N GLN A 46 8.66 33.00 6.14
CA GLN A 46 7.30 33.56 6.06
C GLN A 46 7.27 35.09 5.99
N HIS A 47 8.42 35.76 6.13
CA HIS A 47 8.53 37.21 5.97
C HIS A 47 9.12 37.52 4.60
N SER A 48 8.63 38.59 3.99
CA SER A 48 9.22 39.09 2.76
C SER A 48 10.62 39.66 3.01
N HIS A 49 11.46 39.68 1.97
CA HIS A 49 12.80 40.26 2.06
C HIS A 49 12.76 41.74 2.50
N GLU A 50 11.79 42.51 1.98
CA GLU A 50 11.61 43.92 2.36
C GLU A 50 11.23 44.10 3.84
N GLU A 51 10.42 43.19 4.39
CA GLU A 51 10.08 43.21 5.81
C GLU A 51 11.29 42.87 6.69
N MET A 52 12.09 41.90 6.27
CA MET A 52 13.34 41.56 6.96
C MET A 52 14.32 42.73 6.93
N GLU A 53 14.58 43.33 5.77
CA GLU A 53 15.47 44.50 5.66
C GLU A 53 14.97 45.67 6.51
N ARG A 54 13.66 45.95 6.50
CA ARG A 54 13.08 47.03 7.32
C ARG A 54 13.25 46.74 8.81
N ALA A 55 13.07 45.49 9.24
CA ALA A 55 13.27 45.10 10.62
C ALA A 55 14.75 45.19 11.03
N ASP A 56 15.66 44.75 10.18
CA ASP A 56 17.10 44.83 10.40
C ASP A 56 17.57 46.29 10.54
N LEU A 57 17.06 47.20 9.71
CA LEU A 57 17.30 48.64 9.82
C LEU A 57 16.79 49.23 11.14
N GLN A 58 15.75 48.63 11.72
CA GLN A 58 15.20 49.01 13.03
C GLN A 58 15.84 48.24 14.19
N HIS A 59 16.85 47.39 13.92
CA HIS A 59 17.43 46.45 14.87
C HIS A 59 16.37 45.59 15.59
N ARG A 60 15.31 45.26 14.88
CA ARG A 60 14.16 44.51 15.36
C ARG A 60 14.24 43.06 14.90
N LEU A 61 13.97 42.12 15.80
CA LEU A 61 13.82 40.71 15.44
C LEU A 61 12.38 40.43 14.99
N LEU A 62 12.21 39.79 13.82
CA LEU A 62 10.92 39.26 13.40
C LEU A 62 10.76 37.82 13.90
N HIS A 63 9.75 37.57 14.71
CA HIS A 63 9.40 36.22 15.12
C HIS A 63 8.56 35.53 14.06
N THR A 64 8.84 34.25 13.84
CA THR A 64 8.06 33.35 12.98
C THR A 64 7.55 32.20 13.82
N ILE A 65 6.23 32.10 13.99
CA ILE A 65 5.61 31.00 14.72
C ILE A 65 4.84 30.16 13.71
N ASP A 66 5.51 29.16 13.16
CA ASP A 66 4.94 28.30 12.14
C ASP A 66 3.91 27.32 12.72
N LYS A 67 2.70 27.31 12.14
CA LYS A 67 1.65 26.31 12.41
C LYS A 67 1.36 25.43 11.20
N ILE A 68 1.85 25.79 10.01
CA ILE A 68 1.64 25.06 8.77
C ILE A 68 2.31 23.67 8.86
N GLY A 69 3.53 23.61 9.39
CA GLY A 69 4.28 22.36 9.52
C GLY A 69 3.54 21.28 10.31
N ARG A 70 2.80 21.65 11.37
CA ARG A 70 2.00 20.70 12.16
C ARG A 70 0.87 20.09 11.33
N GLN A 71 0.14 20.90 10.55
CA GLN A 71 -0.98 20.46 9.74
C GLN A 71 -0.53 19.52 8.61
N VAL A 72 0.55 19.90 7.90
CA VAL A 72 1.13 19.08 6.82
C VAL A 72 1.65 17.74 7.36
N ASN A 73 2.37 17.75 8.50
CA ASN A 73 2.89 16.52 9.09
C ASN A 73 1.78 15.59 9.60
N LEU A 74 0.65 16.13 10.05
CA LEU A 74 -0.52 15.35 10.44
C LEU A 74 -1.12 14.60 9.25
N LEU A 75 -1.37 15.30 8.14
CA LEU A 75 -1.91 14.72 6.91
C LEU A 75 -0.96 13.68 6.29
N HIS A 76 0.32 14.02 6.21
CA HIS A 76 1.34 13.09 5.72
C HIS A 76 1.52 11.88 6.65
N GLY A 77 1.49 12.09 7.97
CA GLY A 77 1.55 11.00 8.95
C GLY A 77 0.34 10.07 8.87
N TYR A 78 -0.85 10.60 8.58
CA TYR A 78 -2.04 9.81 8.31
C TYR A 78 -1.89 8.96 7.04
N GLU A 79 -1.36 9.53 5.95
CA GLU A 79 -1.09 8.79 4.71
C GLU A 79 -0.12 7.65 4.95
N ILE A 80 1.00 7.89 5.64
CA ILE A 80 2.01 6.86 5.95
C ILE A 80 1.42 5.71 6.77
N ARG A 81 0.55 6.03 7.74
CA ARG A 81 -0.08 5.03 8.60
C ARG A 81 -1.14 4.21 7.86
N ASN A 82 -1.84 4.83 6.91
CA ASN A 82 -2.95 4.23 6.15
C ASN A 82 -2.63 4.15 4.66
N ARG A 83 -1.42 3.68 4.33
CA ARG A 83 -0.98 3.53 2.94
C ARG A 83 -1.88 2.53 2.23
N HIS A 84 -2.44 2.97 1.11
CA HIS A 84 -3.20 2.10 0.23
C HIS A 84 -2.24 1.23 -0.57
N ILE A 85 -2.50 -0.07 -0.58
CA ILE A 85 -1.72 -1.07 -1.31
C ILE A 85 -2.25 -1.12 -2.74
N LEU A 86 -1.34 -1.25 -3.70
CA LEU A 86 -1.70 -1.49 -5.09
C LEU A 86 -2.10 -2.96 -5.24
N LYS A 87 -3.40 -3.22 -5.40
CA LYS A 87 -3.93 -4.53 -5.76
C LYS A 87 -4.39 -4.47 -7.21
N ILE A 88 -3.98 -5.45 -8.00
CA ILE A 88 -4.41 -5.57 -9.39
C ILE A 88 -5.57 -6.55 -9.40
N GLY A 89 -6.69 -6.11 -9.96
CA GLY A 89 -7.86 -6.94 -10.19
C GLY A 89 -8.20 -7.01 -11.67
N PRO A 90 -8.87 -8.08 -12.11
CA PRO A 90 -9.38 -8.18 -13.48
C PRO A 90 -10.53 -7.20 -13.70
N GLN A 91 -10.61 -6.60 -14.88
CA GLN A 91 -11.80 -5.88 -15.35
C GLN A 91 -12.66 -6.80 -16.22
N GLY A 92 -13.79 -7.28 -15.68
CA GLY A 92 -14.74 -8.08 -16.45
C GLY A 92 -15.08 -9.43 -15.83
N ASN A 93 -15.28 -10.44 -16.68
CA ASN A 93 -15.66 -11.79 -16.26
C ASN A 93 -14.50 -12.50 -15.56
N PHE A 94 -14.82 -13.20 -14.46
CA PHE A 94 -13.87 -13.86 -13.58
C PHE A 94 -13.37 -15.19 -14.16
N ASP A 95 -12.52 -15.14 -15.18
CA ASP A 95 -11.81 -16.34 -15.62
C ASP A 95 -10.69 -16.67 -14.60
N GLU A 96 -10.61 -17.94 -14.18
CA GLU A 96 -9.63 -18.39 -13.17
C GLU A 96 -8.18 -18.13 -13.60
N ALA A 97 -7.91 -18.16 -14.91
CA ALA A 97 -6.58 -17.87 -15.45
C ALA A 97 -6.22 -16.38 -15.34
N GLU A 98 -7.19 -15.48 -15.48
CA GLU A 98 -6.97 -14.04 -15.36
C GLU A 98 -6.79 -13.63 -13.90
N ASP A 99 -7.54 -14.23 -12.99
CA ASP A 99 -7.37 -13.99 -11.54
C ASP A 99 -5.98 -14.45 -11.08
N GLN A 100 -5.50 -15.59 -11.57
CA GLN A 100 -4.12 -16.03 -11.31
C GLN A 100 -3.09 -15.03 -11.86
N ALA A 101 -3.26 -14.53 -13.08
CA ALA A 101 -2.37 -13.51 -13.65
C ALA A 101 -2.37 -12.22 -12.80
N CYS A 102 -3.54 -11.76 -12.34
CA CYS A 102 -3.68 -10.60 -11.46
C CYS A 102 -2.96 -10.80 -10.12
N ASN A 103 -3.08 -11.99 -9.53
CA ASN A 103 -2.41 -12.36 -8.29
C ASN A 103 -0.87 -12.39 -8.46
N GLN A 104 -0.39 -12.89 -9.59
CA GLN A 104 1.04 -12.88 -9.94
C GLN A 104 1.56 -11.45 -10.15
N HIS A 105 0.85 -10.61 -10.91
CA HIS A 105 1.23 -9.20 -11.09
C HIS A 105 1.24 -8.45 -9.76
N THR A 106 0.21 -8.65 -8.92
CA THR A 106 0.13 -8.05 -7.58
C THR A 106 1.36 -8.45 -6.76
N GLY A 107 1.83 -9.69 -6.89
CA GLY A 107 3.01 -10.16 -6.16
C GLY A 107 4.32 -9.57 -6.61
N VAL A 108 4.50 -9.46 -7.93
CA VAL A 108 5.67 -8.79 -8.48
C VAL A 108 5.69 -7.33 -8.06
N ILE A 109 4.57 -6.61 -8.21
CA ILE A 109 4.47 -5.20 -7.82
C ILE A 109 4.72 -5.03 -6.33
N MET A 110 4.05 -5.78 -5.45
CA MET A 110 4.27 -5.69 -4.00
C MET A 110 5.74 -5.94 -3.64
N SER A 111 6.38 -6.93 -4.26
CA SER A 111 7.80 -7.21 -4.05
C SER A 111 8.69 -6.05 -4.49
N LEU A 112 8.39 -5.42 -5.63
CA LEU A 112 9.15 -4.27 -6.13
C LEU A 112 8.95 -3.03 -5.25
N MET A 113 7.70 -2.74 -4.87
CA MET A 113 7.36 -1.62 -4.01
C MET A 113 8.01 -1.74 -2.63
N ALA A 114 8.07 -2.95 -2.06
CA ALA A 114 8.72 -3.20 -0.79
C ALA A 114 10.26 -3.14 -0.88
N ARG A 115 10.86 -3.71 -1.93
CA ARG A 115 12.33 -3.78 -2.07
C ARG A 115 12.97 -2.45 -2.43
N GLN A 116 12.30 -1.63 -3.24
CA GLN A 116 12.85 -0.37 -3.76
C GLN A 116 12.20 0.86 -3.12
N GLY A 117 11.40 0.69 -2.06
CA GLY A 117 10.80 1.82 -1.33
C GLY A 117 9.76 2.62 -2.13
N GLY A 118 9.07 2.01 -3.10
CA GLY A 118 8.12 2.73 -3.96
C GLY A 118 6.97 3.39 -3.18
N TYR A 119 6.50 2.77 -2.10
CA TYR A 119 5.50 3.37 -1.23
C TYR A 119 6.02 4.61 -0.49
N ASP A 120 7.31 4.64 -0.13
CA ASP A 120 7.93 5.79 0.52
C ASP A 120 8.07 6.95 -0.47
N VAL A 121 8.47 6.67 -1.71
CA VAL A 121 8.54 7.67 -2.79
C VAL A 121 7.16 8.27 -3.08
N LEU A 122 6.10 7.45 -3.11
CA LEU A 122 4.71 7.94 -3.25
C LEU A 122 4.28 8.84 -2.07
N SER A 123 4.62 8.44 -0.84
CA SER A 123 4.31 9.23 0.36
C SER A 123 5.05 10.57 0.34
N GLU A 124 6.32 10.55 -0.08
CA GLU A 124 7.14 11.75 -0.22
C GLU A 124 6.62 12.67 -1.33
N ALA A 125 6.25 12.11 -2.49
CA ALA A 125 5.64 12.85 -3.58
C ALA A 125 4.31 13.49 -3.15
N PHE A 126 3.50 12.80 -2.34
CA PHE A 126 2.28 13.37 -1.76
C PHE A 126 2.58 14.55 -0.82
N LYS A 127 3.55 14.40 0.09
CA LYS A 127 3.94 15.47 1.01
C LYS A 127 4.38 16.72 0.26
N TRP A 128 5.35 16.57 -0.63
CA TRP A 128 5.95 17.73 -1.28
C TRP A 128 5.10 18.24 -2.43
N GLY A 129 4.39 17.36 -3.14
CA GLY A 129 3.56 17.71 -4.29
C GLY A 129 2.22 18.23 -3.84
N THR A 130 1.31 17.34 -3.43
CA THR A 130 -0.06 17.72 -3.06
C THR A 130 -0.14 18.69 -1.88
N LEU A 131 0.64 18.47 -0.82
CA LEU A 131 0.51 19.30 0.39
C LEU A 131 1.28 20.62 0.31
N VAL A 132 2.54 20.61 -0.13
CA VAL A 132 3.41 21.80 -0.08
C VAL A 132 3.43 22.56 -1.41
N GLN A 133 3.94 21.99 -2.49
CA GLN A 133 4.36 22.75 -3.68
C GLN A 133 3.28 22.85 -4.77
N GLY A 134 2.30 21.95 -4.76
CA GLY A 134 1.17 21.88 -5.69
C GLY A 134 1.22 20.65 -6.59
N HIS A 135 2.40 20.22 -7.05
CA HIS A 135 2.56 18.97 -7.78
C HIS A 135 3.96 18.37 -7.62
N ASN A 136 4.12 17.12 -8.06
CA ASN A 136 5.39 16.44 -8.32
C ASN A 136 5.19 15.37 -9.41
N LEU A 137 6.29 14.92 -10.01
CA LEU A 137 6.30 13.70 -10.82
C LEU A 137 7.00 12.58 -10.07
N ILE A 138 6.52 11.36 -10.28
CA ILE A 138 7.21 10.13 -9.89
C ILE A 138 7.74 9.50 -11.17
N GLU A 139 9.03 9.28 -11.23
CA GLU A 139 9.71 8.65 -12.35
C GLU A 139 9.90 7.16 -12.09
N LEU A 140 9.52 6.35 -13.08
CA LEU A 140 9.92 4.95 -13.16
C LEU A 140 11.09 4.82 -14.13
N TRP A 141 12.20 4.26 -13.67
CA TRP A 141 13.37 4.05 -14.51
C TRP A 141 14.01 2.69 -14.26
N ARG A 142 14.79 2.21 -15.22
CA ARG A 142 15.46 0.92 -15.15
C ARG A 142 16.94 1.11 -14.84
N ASP A 143 17.39 0.47 -13.76
CA ASP A 143 18.81 0.44 -13.43
C ASP A 143 19.60 -0.52 -14.35
N ARG A 144 20.93 -0.44 -14.34
CA ARG A 144 21.85 -1.29 -15.12
C ARG A 144 21.63 -2.79 -14.89
N ASN A 145 21.18 -3.17 -13.70
CA ASN A 145 20.82 -4.56 -13.37
C ASN A 145 19.46 -4.99 -13.96
N GLY A 146 18.79 -4.09 -14.65
CA GLY A 146 17.46 -4.25 -15.20
C GLY A 146 16.34 -4.21 -14.17
N THR A 147 16.61 -3.81 -12.93
CA THR A 147 15.58 -3.64 -11.90
C THR A 147 14.92 -2.27 -12.04
N ILE A 148 13.59 -2.25 -11.90
CA ILE A 148 12.82 -1.01 -11.90
C ILE A 148 13.07 -0.28 -10.58
N GLN A 149 13.34 1.02 -10.67
CA GLN A 149 13.61 1.95 -9.58
C GLN A 149 12.64 3.11 -9.67
N TYR A 150 12.45 3.81 -8.54
CA TYR A 150 11.54 4.93 -8.43
C TYR A 150 12.31 6.19 -8.06
N GLY A 151 11.98 7.30 -8.69
CA GLY A 151 12.51 8.63 -8.40
C GLY A 151 11.38 9.63 -8.17
N ARG A 152 11.66 10.67 -7.38
CA ARG A 152 10.78 11.83 -7.26
C ARG A 152 11.42 13.00 -8.00
N LEU A 153 10.67 13.64 -8.89
CA LEU A 153 11.04 14.92 -9.47
C LEU A 153 10.27 16.03 -8.78
N GLY A 154 11.01 17.04 -8.31
CA GLY A 154 10.43 18.25 -7.74
C GLY A 154 9.77 19.12 -8.80
N TRP A 155 8.78 19.94 -8.39
CA TRP A 155 8.12 20.93 -9.27
C TRP A 155 9.06 21.82 -10.09
N ASN A 156 10.26 22.12 -9.57
CA ASN A 156 11.26 22.96 -10.24
C ASN A 156 12.21 22.19 -11.17
N GLN A 157 11.98 20.90 -11.38
CA GLN A 157 12.80 20.01 -12.21
C GLN A 157 12.09 19.54 -13.48
N PHE A 158 10.83 19.92 -13.68
CA PHE A 158 10.08 19.57 -14.87
C PHE A 158 9.12 20.69 -15.28
N LEU A 159 8.72 20.67 -16.55
CA LEU A 159 7.64 21.48 -17.12
C LEU A 159 6.71 20.54 -17.88
N LEU A 160 5.41 20.72 -17.68
CA LEU A 160 4.36 20.00 -18.38
C LEU A 160 3.68 20.92 -19.39
N ASP A 161 2.95 20.36 -20.34
CA ASP A 161 2.08 21.13 -21.22
C ASP A 161 1.04 21.94 -20.40
N ALA A 162 0.87 23.22 -20.72
CA ALA A 162 -0.07 24.09 -20.03
C ALA A 162 -1.54 23.70 -20.27
N GLY A 163 -1.82 23.04 -21.41
CA GLY A 163 -3.16 22.64 -21.84
C GLY A 163 -3.70 21.36 -21.20
N LEU A 164 -2.89 20.65 -20.42
CA LEU A 164 -3.22 19.30 -19.95
C LEU A 164 -4.47 19.26 -19.06
N THR A 165 -5.20 18.14 -19.13
CA THR A 165 -6.21 17.76 -18.15
C THR A 165 -5.66 16.66 -17.24
N ASP A 166 -4.91 15.72 -17.81
CA ASP A 166 -4.13 14.69 -17.13
C ASP A 166 -2.80 14.44 -17.87
N LEU A 167 -2.09 13.33 -17.63
CA LEU A 167 -0.90 13.02 -18.44
C LEU A 167 -1.25 12.28 -19.75
N SER A 168 -2.51 11.90 -19.94
CA SER A 168 -2.98 11.20 -21.13
C SER A 168 -3.23 12.14 -22.31
N ASP A 169 -3.35 13.44 -22.09
CA ASP A 169 -3.44 14.46 -23.15
C ASP A 169 -2.20 15.37 -23.26
N CYS A 170 -1.17 15.10 -22.45
CA CYS A 170 0.08 15.85 -22.46
C CYS A 170 0.95 15.49 -23.67
N ASN A 171 1.32 16.49 -24.49
CA ASN A 171 2.17 16.27 -25.67
C ASN A 171 3.66 16.28 -25.34
N ASP A 172 4.07 17.11 -24.37
CA ASP A 172 5.47 17.35 -24.05
C ASP A 172 5.71 17.38 -22.54
N ILE A 173 6.72 16.63 -22.09
CA ILE A 173 7.27 16.73 -20.74
C ILE A 173 8.75 17.08 -20.87
N LEU A 174 9.12 18.22 -20.27
CA LEU A 174 10.51 18.65 -20.19
C LEU A 174 11.01 18.38 -18.78
N THR A 175 12.22 17.85 -18.63
CA THR A 175 12.88 17.73 -17.32
C THR A 175 14.27 18.35 -17.36
N GLY A 176 14.72 18.90 -16.24
CA GLY A 176 16.00 19.60 -16.12
C GLY A 176 16.69 19.31 -14.79
N GLN A 177 17.95 18.89 -14.86
CA GLN A 177 18.76 18.58 -13.68
C GLN A 177 20.22 19.01 -13.81
N TRP A 178 20.75 19.59 -12.73
CA TRP A 178 22.19 19.82 -12.58
C TRP A 178 22.91 18.54 -12.13
N ILE A 179 23.56 17.85 -13.07
CA ILE A 179 24.27 16.59 -12.80
C ILE A 179 25.78 16.76 -12.97
N THR A 180 26.56 15.81 -12.46
CA THR A 180 28.02 15.81 -12.70
C THR A 180 28.31 15.30 -14.11
N SER A 181 29.42 15.74 -14.71
CA SER A 181 29.85 15.25 -16.03
C SER A 181 29.97 13.72 -16.09
N LEU A 182 30.40 13.08 -15.00
CA LEU A 182 30.46 11.62 -14.91
C LEU A 182 29.06 10.99 -14.95
N LYS A 183 28.09 11.58 -14.27
CA LYS A 183 26.70 11.07 -14.28
C LYS A 183 26.08 11.22 -15.67
N ALA A 184 26.34 12.34 -16.38
CA ALA A 184 25.87 12.54 -17.75
C ALA A 184 26.36 11.42 -18.69
N LYS A 185 27.66 11.11 -18.65
CA LYS A 185 28.24 9.98 -19.41
C LYS A 185 27.69 8.62 -18.99
N MET A 186 27.34 8.46 -17.72
CA MET A 186 26.74 7.21 -17.23
C MET A 186 25.31 7.01 -17.70
N LEU A 187 24.56 8.09 -17.97
CA LEU A 187 23.20 8.06 -18.47
C LEU A 187 23.17 7.86 -19.99
N VAL A 188 24.07 8.52 -20.72
CA VAL A 188 24.20 8.39 -22.17
C VAL A 188 25.61 7.90 -22.53
N PRO A 189 25.90 6.59 -22.37
CA PRO A 189 27.24 6.07 -22.60
C PRO A 189 27.64 6.10 -24.07
N THR A 190 26.68 6.12 -25.00
CA THR A 190 26.92 6.17 -26.45
C THR A 190 27.56 7.47 -26.90
N ALA A 191 27.26 8.58 -26.21
CA ALA A 191 27.73 9.92 -26.54
C ALA A 191 28.72 10.46 -25.47
N ALA A 192 29.38 9.56 -24.73
CA ALA A 192 30.24 9.96 -23.61
C ALA A 192 31.42 10.87 -24.04
N ASP A 193 31.99 10.62 -25.22
CA ASP A 193 33.10 11.39 -25.79
C ASP A 193 32.62 12.77 -26.28
N GLU A 194 31.44 12.84 -26.89
CA GLU A 194 30.81 14.09 -27.32
C GLU A 194 30.51 14.99 -26.12
N ILE A 195 30.01 14.40 -25.03
CA ILE A 195 29.78 15.11 -23.77
C ILE A 195 31.10 15.73 -23.24
N GLU A 196 32.25 15.08 -23.38
CA GLU A 196 33.52 15.70 -22.97
C GLU A 196 33.87 16.94 -23.78
N GLY A 197 33.55 16.93 -25.07
CA GLY A 197 33.80 18.04 -26.00
C GLY A 197 32.88 19.25 -25.82
N ILE A 198 31.70 19.06 -25.20
CA ILE A 198 30.75 20.16 -24.96
C ILE A 198 31.33 21.12 -23.91
N ASN A 199 31.34 22.40 -24.28
CA ASN A 199 31.70 23.49 -23.39
C ASN A 199 30.60 23.67 -22.34
N PRO A 200 30.92 23.57 -21.03
CA PRO A 200 29.93 23.77 -19.99
C PRO A 200 29.30 25.16 -20.12
N LEU A 201 27.98 25.21 -20.01
CA LEU A 201 27.29 26.49 -19.96
C LEU A 201 27.77 27.24 -18.71
N THR A 202 27.84 28.57 -18.77
CA THR A 202 28.30 29.40 -17.63
C THR A 202 27.18 30.25 -17.04
N HIS A 203 26.23 30.65 -17.88
CA HIS A 203 25.04 31.43 -17.51
C HIS A 203 23.86 30.94 -18.34
N THR A 204 22.78 30.51 -17.68
CA THR A 204 21.51 30.14 -18.33
C THR A 204 20.35 30.84 -17.64
N SER A 205 19.32 31.20 -18.41
CA SER A 205 18.01 31.59 -17.90
C SER A 205 17.05 30.41 -17.75
N ARG A 206 17.44 29.19 -18.17
CA ARG A 206 16.62 27.98 -18.01
C ARG A 206 16.60 27.50 -16.57
N TRP A 207 15.47 26.92 -16.18
CA TRP A 207 15.20 26.36 -14.85
C TRP A 207 15.46 27.35 -13.71
N PRO A 208 14.88 28.58 -13.76
CA PRO A 208 15.20 29.64 -12.81
C PRO A 208 14.92 29.23 -11.34
N PHE A 209 13.91 28.39 -11.12
CA PHE A 209 13.50 27.92 -9.79
C PHE A 209 14.32 26.75 -9.25
N GLN A 210 15.18 26.11 -10.05
CA GLN A 210 16.09 25.07 -9.58
C GLN A 210 17.29 25.66 -8.83
N GLY A 211 17.60 26.93 -9.11
CA GLY A 211 18.80 27.60 -8.66
C GLY A 211 20.04 27.13 -9.44
N THR A 212 20.89 28.06 -9.84
CA THR A 212 22.18 27.73 -10.46
C THR A 212 23.15 27.22 -9.39
N PRO A 213 23.90 26.13 -9.63
CA PRO A 213 24.89 25.64 -8.68
C PRO A 213 25.92 26.73 -8.33
N PRO A 214 26.26 26.91 -7.03
CA PRO A 214 27.27 27.87 -6.65
C PRO A 214 28.62 27.49 -7.28
N MET A 215 29.28 28.45 -7.93
CA MET A 215 30.54 28.24 -8.65
C MET A 215 30.47 27.12 -9.71
N MET A 216 29.48 27.18 -10.60
CA MET A 216 29.16 26.20 -11.65
C MET A 216 30.40 25.57 -12.33
N ASN A 217 31.36 26.40 -12.76
CA ASN A 217 32.58 25.94 -13.44
C ASN A 217 33.51 25.09 -12.54
N LYS A 218 33.57 25.38 -11.23
CA LYS A 218 34.38 24.61 -10.28
C LYS A 218 33.65 23.38 -9.77
N ALA A 219 32.33 23.44 -9.70
CA ALA A 219 31.49 22.35 -9.22
C ALA A 219 31.43 21.15 -10.20
N GLY A 220 31.85 21.35 -11.46
CA GLY A 220 31.81 20.31 -12.50
C GLY A 220 30.38 19.82 -12.76
N LYS A 221 29.41 20.72 -12.57
CA LYS A 221 27.99 20.47 -12.79
C LYS A 221 27.62 20.94 -14.19
N ARG A 222 26.82 20.13 -14.87
CA ARG A 222 26.31 20.34 -16.22
C ARG A 222 24.80 20.29 -16.19
N LEU A 223 24.17 21.10 -17.04
CA LEU A 223 22.72 21.07 -17.21
C LEU A 223 22.37 19.87 -18.09
N TYR A 224 21.54 18.97 -17.58
CA TYR A 224 21.05 17.81 -18.31
C TYR A 224 19.54 17.94 -18.45
N GLU A 225 19.07 18.00 -19.69
CA GLU A 225 17.68 18.22 -20.02
C GLU A 225 17.15 17.03 -20.83
N GLN A 226 15.93 16.61 -20.51
CA GLN A 226 15.22 15.57 -21.26
C GLN A 226 13.95 16.17 -21.81
N TRP A 227 13.71 15.93 -23.08
CA TRP A 227 12.47 16.26 -23.75
C TRP A 227 11.78 14.97 -24.15
N TRP A 228 10.66 14.71 -23.49
CA TRP A 228 9.77 13.60 -23.78
C TRP A 228 8.63 14.15 -24.63
N HIS A 229 8.55 13.70 -25.88
CA HIS A 229 7.56 14.13 -26.85
C HIS A 229 6.68 12.96 -27.27
N ARG A 230 5.36 13.13 -27.24
CA ARG A 230 4.42 12.13 -27.74
C ARG A 230 4.24 12.29 -29.24
N THR A 231 4.61 11.25 -29.98
CA THR A 231 4.39 11.10 -31.42
C THR A 231 3.45 9.93 -31.69
N THR A 232 3.05 9.77 -32.94
CA THR A 232 2.23 8.63 -33.38
C THR A 232 2.98 7.83 -34.43
N GLU A 233 2.98 6.51 -34.31
CA GLU A 233 3.53 5.59 -35.30
C GLU A 233 2.42 4.81 -36.02
N GLU A 234 2.56 4.62 -37.33
CA GLU A 234 1.70 3.72 -38.11
C GLU A 234 2.20 2.28 -37.92
N VAL A 235 1.47 1.46 -37.15
CA VAL A 235 1.77 0.04 -36.93
C VAL A 235 0.89 -0.81 -37.84
N GLU A 236 1.50 -1.72 -38.60
CA GLU A 236 0.74 -2.71 -39.36
C GLU A 236 0.20 -3.79 -38.42
N VAL A 237 -1.13 -3.93 -38.35
CA VAL A 237 -1.82 -4.89 -37.47
C VAL A 237 -2.55 -5.92 -38.32
N VAL A 238 -2.52 -7.17 -37.88
CA VAL A 238 -3.30 -8.28 -38.43
C VAL A 238 -4.43 -8.60 -37.47
N GLN A 239 -5.67 -8.46 -37.94
CA GLN A 239 -6.86 -8.81 -37.17
C GLN A 239 -7.52 -10.07 -37.73
N ASN A 240 -7.85 -10.99 -36.82
CA ASN A 240 -8.72 -12.12 -37.15
C ASN A 240 -10.20 -11.67 -37.08
N ARG A 241 -10.92 -11.80 -38.19
CA ARG A 241 -12.33 -11.37 -38.29
C ARG A 241 -13.31 -12.21 -37.47
N PHE A 242 -12.95 -13.45 -37.10
CA PHE A 242 -13.82 -14.30 -36.29
C PHE A 242 -13.60 -14.10 -34.79
N THR A 243 -12.34 -14.05 -34.35
CA THR A 243 -12.02 -13.91 -32.92
C THR A 243 -11.96 -12.44 -32.50
N GLY A 244 -11.77 -11.52 -33.44
CA GLY A 244 -11.55 -10.10 -33.16
C GLY A 244 -10.14 -9.78 -32.68
N GLU A 245 -9.32 -10.80 -32.39
CA GLU A 245 -7.95 -10.65 -31.88
C GLU A 245 -7.07 -9.92 -32.89
N GLN A 246 -6.30 -8.98 -32.36
CA GLN A 246 -5.36 -8.15 -33.10
C GLN A 246 -3.95 -8.51 -32.66
N THR A 247 -3.08 -8.80 -33.63
CA THR A 247 -1.65 -9.01 -33.39
C THR A 247 -0.86 -8.07 -34.27
N THR A 248 0.27 -7.55 -33.79
CA THR A 248 1.12 -6.72 -34.65
C THR A 248 1.70 -7.59 -35.77
N PHE A 249 1.95 -7.00 -36.94
CA PHE A 249 2.48 -7.76 -38.08
C PHE A 249 3.87 -8.36 -37.77
N GLU A 250 4.63 -7.73 -36.88
CA GLU A 250 5.93 -8.25 -36.40
C GLU A 250 5.77 -9.50 -35.53
N GLU A 251 4.81 -9.51 -34.60
CA GLU A 251 4.49 -10.69 -33.80
C GLU A 251 3.90 -11.81 -34.66
N PHE A 252 3.04 -11.47 -35.62
CA PHE A 252 2.51 -12.43 -36.60
C PHE A 252 3.63 -13.04 -37.44
N LEU A 253 4.60 -12.22 -37.86
CA LEU A 253 5.80 -12.67 -38.56
C LEU A 253 6.60 -13.67 -37.72
N GLN A 254 6.79 -13.38 -36.44
CA GLN A 254 7.62 -14.18 -35.55
C GLN A 254 6.95 -15.50 -35.14
N ASN A 255 5.66 -15.45 -34.82
CA ASN A 255 4.91 -16.60 -34.29
C ASN A 255 4.42 -17.53 -35.40
N GLU A 256 3.82 -16.98 -36.46
CA GLU A 256 3.16 -17.79 -37.51
C GLU A 256 4.06 -18.00 -38.73
N ALA A 257 4.90 -17.02 -39.07
CA ALA A 257 5.69 -17.04 -40.31
C ALA A 257 7.20 -17.29 -40.13
N ARG A 258 7.68 -17.59 -38.91
CA ARG A 258 9.09 -17.81 -38.58
C ARG A 258 10.05 -16.72 -39.11
N GLY A 259 9.55 -15.48 -39.22
CA GLY A 259 10.30 -14.31 -39.70
C GLY A 259 10.28 -14.10 -41.22
N ASP A 260 9.57 -14.93 -42.00
CA ASP A 260 9.52 -14.78 -43.46
C ASP A 260 8.30 -13.97 -43.93
N LYS A 261 8.56 -12.74 -44.42
CA LYS A 261 7.55 -11.80 -44.94
C LYS A 261 6.74 -12.36 -46.09
N ASN A 262 7.33 -13.23 -46.92
CA ASN A 262 6.61 -13.81 -48.06
C ASN A 262 5.60 -14.86 -47.59
N LEU A 263 5.97 -15.65 -46.58
CA LEU A 263 5.10 -16.67 -46.00
C LEU A 263 3.96 -16.04 -45.19
N ALA A 264 4.24 -14.98 -44.43
CA ALA A 264 3.20 -14.19 -43.75
C ALA A 264 2.17 -13.62 -44.73
N ASN A 265 2.62 -13.02 -45.84
CA ASN A 265 1.73 -12.47 -46.86
C ASN A 265 0.95 -13.56 -47.62
N LEU A 266 1.47 -14.78 -47.69
CA LEU A 266 0.82 -15.92 -48.32
C LEU A 266 -0.24 -16.51 -47.39
N LEU A 267 0.04 -16.64 -46.10
CA LEU A 267 -0.95 -17.01 -45.06
C LEU A 267 -2.13 -16.04 -45.03
N LEU A 268 -1.87 -14.74 -45.11
CA LEU A 268 -2.91 -13.71 -45.20
C LEU A 268 -3.79 -13.84 -46.45
N ARG A 269 -3.26 -14.39 -47.55
CA ARG A 269 -4.00 -14.58 -48.81
C ARG A 269 -4.80 -15.88 -48.87
N ASP A 270 -4.26 -16.93 -48.27
CA ASP A 270 -4.74 -18.31 -48.39
C ASP A 270 -5.73 -18.70 -47.28
N PHE A 271 -5.66 -18.07 -46.09
CA PHE A 271 -6.66 -18.26 -45.02
C PHE A 271 -7.97 -17.53 -45.34
N ARG A 272 -8.86 -18.22 -46.05
CA ARG A 272 -10.21 -17.75 -46.41
C ARG A 272 -11.29 -18.65 -45.83
N THR A 273 -12.46 -18.07 -45.57
CA THR A 273 -13.67 -18.84 -45.24
C THR A 273 -14.15 -19.67 -46.44
N PRO A 274 -15.03 -20.66 -46.22
CA PRO A 274 -15.71 -21.36 -47.32
C PRO A 274 -16.43 -20.42 -48.31
N ASP A 275 -16.85 -19.24 -47.84
CA ASP A 275 -17.48 -18.19 -48.64
C ASP A 275 -16.48 -17.25 -49.36
N GLY A 276 -15.17 -17.49 -49.22
CA GLY A 276 -14.10 -16.77 -49.93
C GLY A 276 -13.64 -15.46 -49.28
N ALA A 277 -14.15 -15.09 -48.11
CA ALA A 277 -13.75 -13.90 -47.38
C ALA A 277 -12.43 -14.15 -46.61
N PRO A 278 -11.49 -13.19 -46.57
CA PRO A 278 -10.25 -13.34 -45.82
C PRO A 278 -10.55 -13.38 -44.31
N ILE A 279 -10.01 -14.39 -43.62
CA ILE A 279 -10.14 -14.55 -42.16
C ILE A 279 -9.25 -13.53 -41.46
N LEU A 280 -8.07 -13.29 -42.00
CA LEU A 280 -7.10 -12.33 -41.49
C LEU A 280 -7.09 -11.08 -42.35
N VAL A 281 -7.19 -9.91 -41.73
CA VAL A 281 -7.11 -8.62 -42.40
C VAL A 281 -5.94 -7.84 -41.86
N LYS A 282 -5.08 -7.38 -42.78
CA LYS A 282 -4.01 -6.44 -42.49
C LYS A 282 -4.53 -5.01 -42.69
N PHE A 283 -4.44 -4.18 -41.66
CA PHE A 283 -4.69 -2.75 -41.76
C PHE A 283 -3.61 -1.98 -41.00
N ARG A 284 -3.58 -0.66 -41.20
CA ARG A 284 -2.67 0.24 -40.49
C ARG A 284 -3.42 0.82 -39.31
N ASP A 285 -2.88 0.59 -38.13
CA ASP A 285 -3.37 1.17 -36.89
C ASP A 285 -2.42 2.30 -36.48
N ILE A 286 -2.95 3.34 -35.87
CA ILE A 286 -2.14 4.47 -35.38
C ILE A 286 -1.98 4.27 -33.88
N LYS A 287 -0.75 4.11 -33.43
CA LYS A 287 -0.43 3.91 -32.01
C LYS A 287 0.45 5.04 -31.50
N ASP A 288 0.22 5.42 -30.25
CA ASP A 288 1.04 6.43 -29.58
C ASP A 288 2.44 5.88 -29.30
N LYS A 289 3.42 6.79 -29.39
CA LYS A 289 4.82 6.54 -29.16
C LYS A 289 5.41 7.71 -28.37
N ILE A 290 6.31 7.43 -27.44
CA ILE A 290 7.05 8.46 -26.72
C ILE A 290 8.50 8.45 -27.20
N GLU A 291 8.93 9.60 -27.72
CA GLU A 291 10.31 9.89 -28.11
C GLU A 291 11.01 10.68 -27.00
N LEU A 292 12.25 10.32 -26.72
CA LEU A 292 13.12 10.97 -25.76
C LEU A 292 14.29 11.63 -26.50
N LYS A 293 14.42 12.93 -26.35
CA LYS A 293 15.56 13.73 -26.81
C LYS A 293 16.32 14.25 -25.59
N ILE A 294 17.64 14.14 -25.61
CA ILE A 294 18.51 14.53 -24.49
C ILE A 294 19.42 15.67 -24.93
N PHE A 295 19.46 16.72 -24.12
CA PHE A 295 20.35 17.86 -24.27
C PHE A 295 21.28 17.96 -23.07
N VAL A 296 22.55 18.30 -23.32
CA VAL A 296 23.56 18.54 -22.29
C VAL A 296 24.19 19.90 -22.54
N ASP A 297 24.07 20.80 -21.55
CA ASP A 297 24.56 22.18 -21.64
C ASP A 297 24.14 22.87 -22.96
N ASP A 298 22.86 22.72 -23.33
CA ASP A 298 22.25 23.25 -24.55
C ASP A 298 22.68 22.59 -25.89
N GLU A 299 23.52 21.58 -25.86
CA GLU A 299 23.86 20.81 -27.07
C GLU A 299 23.00 19.55 -27.14
N TRP A 300 22.51 19.22 -28.33
CA TRP A 300 21.80 17.97 -28.59
C TRP A 300 22.79 16.81 -28.55
N VAL A 301 22.45 15.75 -27.83
CA VAL A 301 23.36 14.62 -27.59
C VAL A 301 22.76 13.29 -28.04
N TRP A 302 21.47 13.09 -27.83
CA TRP A 302 20.85 11.79 -28.11
C TRP A 302 19.36 11.92 -28.40
N GLU A 303 18.87 11.00 -29.24
CA GLU A 303 17.47 10.82 -29.58
C GLU A 303 17.16 9.32 -29.65
N GLY A 304 15.99 8.92 -29.16
CA GLY A 304 15.48 7.58 -29.33
C GLY A 304 14.16 7.35 -28.61
N ASP A 305 13.65 6.13 -28.74
CA ASP A 305 12.37 5.75 -28.14
C ASP A 305 12.47 5.66 -26.61
N ASN A 306 11.31 5.67 -25.94
CA ASN A 306 11.23 5.48 -24.50
C ASN A 306 12.06 4.25 -24.05
N PRO A 307 13.08 4.42 -23.18
CA PRO A 307 13.94 3.32 -22.72
C PRO A 307 13.19 2.18 -22.03
N MET A 308 11.99 2.47 -21.50
CA MET A 308 11.11 1.50 -20.85
C MET A 308 10.22 0.73 -21.83
N LYS A 309 10.21 1.12 -23.10
CA LYS A 309 9.39 0.59 -24.22
C LYS A 309 7.88 0.70 -24.02
N ILE A 310 7.43 1.42 -23.00
CA ILE A 310 6.02 1.75 -22.84
C ILE A 310 5.63 2.84 -23.85
N ARG A 311 4.38 2.77 -24.30
CA ARG A 311 3.78 3.76 -25.22
C ARG A 311 3.24 5.01 -24.53
N ASP A 312 3.42 5.11 -23.22
CA ASP A 312 3.06 6.26 -22.40
C ASP A 312 4.30 6.81 -21.66
N TYR A 313 4.17 7.95 -21.00
CA TYR A 313 5.24 8.51 -20.19
C TYR A 313 5.59 7.59 -19.03
N ASN A 314 6.88 7.51 -18.70
CA ASN A 314 7.39 6.83 -17.51
C ASN A 314 7.20 7.66 -16.22
N TYR A 315 6.37 8.71 -16.28
CA TYR A 315 6.06 9.59 -15.18
C TYR A 315 4.61 9.40 -14.74
N THR A 316 4.39 9.42 -13.43
CA THR A 316 3.07 9.61 -12.82
C THR A 316 3.01 10.97 -12.18
N TRP A 317 1.98 11.74 -12.51
CA TRP A 317 1.75 13.06 -11.93
C TRP A 317 0.99 12.95 -10.62
N VAL A 318 1.56 13.50 -9.55
CA VAL A 318 0.92 13.62 -8.24
C VAL A 318 0.68 15.09 -7.98
N HIS A 319 -0.59 15.49 -7.92
CA HIS A 319 -0.96 16.90 -7.82
C HIS A 319 -1.91 17.19 -6.65
N GLY A 320 -1.98 18.47 -6.30
CA GLY A 320 -2.96 19.04 -5.38
C GLY A 320 -4.26 19.37 -6.11
N MET A 321 -4.89 20.47 -5.73
CA MET A 321 -6.16 20.87 -6.34
C MET A 321 -5.87 21.35 -7.77
N TRP A 322 -6.34 20.57 -8.75
CA TRP A 322 -6.20 20.87 -10.17
C TRP A 322 -7.55 21.25 -10.77
N CYS A 323 -7.62 22.43 -11.38
CA CYS A 323 -8.81 22.93 -12.06
C CYS A 323 -8.43 23.37 -13.48
N PRO A 324 -8.51 22.49 -14.48
CA PRO A 324 -8.06 22.80 -15.85
C PRO A 324 -8.87 23.93 -16.49
N GLU A 325 -10.11 24.16 -16.04
CA GLU A 325 -11.01 25.22 -16.49
C GLU A 325 -10.55 26.63 -16.09
N CYS A 326 -9.67 26.76 -15.09
CA CYS A 326 -9.21 28.06 -14.63
C CYS A 326 -8.15 28.64 -15.60
N PRO A 327 -8.37 29.82 -16.19
CA PRO A 327 -7.40 30.43 -17.10
C PRO A 327 -6.19 31.02 -16.38
N ARG A 328 -6.28 31.26 -15.06
CA ARG A 328 -5.21 31.83 -14.25
C ARG A 328 -4.30 30.71 -13.74
N THR A 329 -3.10 30.58 -14.28
CA THR A 329 -2.16 29.51 -13.91
C THR A 329 -1.87 29.48 -12.39
N GLU A 330 -1.78 30.65 -11.74
CA GLU A 330 -1.53 30.72 -10.31
C GLU A 330 -2.66 30.16 -9.42
N LEU A 331 -3.88 30.04 -9.96
CA LEU A 331 -5.02 29.43 -9.27
C LEU A 331 -5.38 28.05 -9.83
N LYS A 332 -4.92 27.74 -11.05
CA LYS A 332 -5.20 26.49 -11.77
C LYS A 332 -4.74 25.26 -10.99
N LEU A 333 -3.57 25.36 -10.37
CA LEU A 333 -3.01 24.34 -9.49
C LEU A 333 -2.66 24.93 -8.13
N GLN A 334 -3.16 24.31 -7.06
CA GLN A 334 -2.94 24.77 -5.69
C GLN A 334 -2.55 23.62 -4.76
N SER A 335 -1.64 23.93 -3.83
CA SER A 335 -1.29 23.04 -2.73
C SER A 335 -2.19 23.29 -1.51
N PHE A 336 -2.13 22.39 -0.54
CA PHE A 336 -2.77 22.58 0.77
C PHE A 336 -2.23 23.81 1.52
N VAL A 337 -0.90 24.06 1.44
CA VAL A 337 -0.25 25.20 2.10
C VAL A 337 -0.76 26.54 1.58
N ARG A 338 -1.19 26.63 0.32
CA ARG A 338 -1.62 27.89 -0.29
C ARG A 338 -2.75 28.59 0.47
N GLY A 339 -3.75 27.84 0.94
CA GLY A 339 -4.85 28.39 1.74
C GLY A 339 -4.47 28.78 3.17
N LEU A 340 -3.30 28.35 3.65
CA LEU A 340 -2.81 28.61 5.00
C LEU A 340 -1.87 29.81 5.09
N ARG A 341 -1.35 30.31 3.97
CA ARG A 341 -0.37 31.41 3.96
C ARG A 341 -0.94 32.69 4.53
N ASP A 342 -2.10 33.15 4.05
CA ASP A 342 -2.68 34.42 4.47
C ASP A 342 -2.98 34.47 5.98
N PRO A 343 -3.65 33.46 6.58
CA PRO A 343 -3.82 33.40 8.03
C PRO A 343 -2.48 33.37 8.79
N GLN A 344 -1.48 32.65 8.29
CA GLN A 344 -0.16 32.55 8.92
C GLN A 344 0.58 33.89 8.92
N THR A 345 0.51 34.66 7.83
CA THR A 345 1.10 36.01 7.75
C THR A 345 0.43 36.97 8.70
N MET A 346 -0.90 36.94 8.78
CA MET A 346 -1.66 37.76 9.73
C MET A 346 -1.33 37.41 11.17
N TYR A 347 -1.19 36.13 11.47
CA TYR A 347 -0.79 35.65 12.79
C TYR A 347 0.61 36.15 13.18
N ASN A 348 1.61 35.93 12.33
CA ASN A 348 2.98 36.38 12.59
C ASN A 348 3.05 37.90 12.76
N ARG A 349 2.36 38.65 11.91
CA ARG A 349 2.32 40.11 12.01
C ARG A 349 1.71 40.58 13.33
N ARG A 350 0.64 39.94 13.80
CA ARG A 350 0.01 40.24 15.08
C ARG A 350 0.90 39.90 16.27
N VAL A 351 1.53 38.73 16.27
CA VAL A 351 2.48 38.33 17.31
C VAL A 351 3.63 39.34 17.39
N ASN A 352 4.20 39.70 16.25
CA ASN A 352 5.27 40.67 16.16
C ASN A 352 4.85 42.07 16.66
N GLN A 353 3.61 42.52 16.39
CA GLN A 353 3.06 43.75 16.97
C GLN A 353 2.89 43.67 18.49
N ILE A 354 2.46 42.53 19.02
CA ILE A 354 2.33 42.33 20.47
C ILE A 354 3.72 42.36 21.12
N MET A 355 4.71 41.69 20.53
CA MET A 355 6.10 41.71 21.03
C MET A 355 6.67 43.11 20.99
N ASP A 356 6.47 43.88 19.91
CA ASP A 356 6.90 45.28 19.86
C ASP A 356 6.27 46.11 20.96
N LEU A 357 4.97 45.94 21.23
CA LEU A 357 4.30 46.67 22.30
C LEU A 357 4.91 46.32 23.66
N ILE A 358 5.26 45.05 23.89
CA ILE A 358 5.89 44.61 25.14
C ILE A 358 7.33 45.12 25.26
N GLU A 359 8.11 45.10 24.19
CA GLU A 359 9.51 45.55 24.19
C GLU A 359 9.64 47.09 24.22
N SER A 360 8.75 47.79 23.53
CA SER A 360 8.69 49.26 23.53
C SER A 360 8.08 49.85 24.81
N GLN A 361 7.44 49.02 25.63
CA GLN A 361 6.96 49.43 26.95
C GLN A 361 8.15 49.75 27.85
N ILE A 362 8.40 51.05 28.03
CA ILE A 362 9.27 51.51 29.12
C ILE A 362 8.53 51.22 30.44
N GLN A 363 8.96 50.19 31.15
CA GLN A 363 8.35 49.81 32.41
C GLN A 363 8.57 50.89 33.47
N GLY A 364 7.46 51.46 33.96
CA GLY A 364 7.44 52.30 35.15
C GLY A 364 8.33 53.53 35.04
N VAL A 365 8.18 54.33 33.97
CA VAL A 365 8.81 55.65 33.88
C VAL A 365 8.37 56.48 35.08
N ARG A 366 9.36 56.90 35.87
CA ARG A 366 9.15 57.84 36.97
C ARG A 366 9.74 59.16 36.54
N MET A 367 8.89 60.16 36.37
CA MET A 367 9.35 61.52 36.19
C MET A 367 9.47 62.15 37.56
N THR A 368 10.69 62.57 37.91
CA THR A 368 10.98 63.24 39.17
C THR A 368 11.63 64.59 38.90
N ARG A 369 11.25 65.61 39.67
CA ARG A 369 11.93 66.90 39.66
C ARG A 369 13.01 66.87 40.75
N SER A 370 14.26 66.86 40.33
CA SER A 370 15.44 66.56 41.15
C SER A 370 15.60 67.49 42.37
N GLU A 371 15.27 68.78 42.22
CA GLU A 371 15.43 69.79 43.28
C GLU A 371 14.37 69.72 44.40
N LYS A 372 13.22 69.08 44.14
CA LYS A 372 12.10 69.00 45.10
C LYS A 372 12.10 67.69 45.90
N LEU A 373 13.03 66.78 45.62
CA LEU A 373 13.25 65.55 46.38
C LEU A 373 14.31 65.80 47.45
N VAL A 374 14.00 65.48 48.71
CA VAL A 374 14.94 65.60 49.84
C VAL A 374 16.18 64.73 49.64
N ASN A 375 16.03 63.58 48.98
CA ASN A 375 17.13 62.75 48.53
C ASN A 375 16.86 62.22 47.11
N PRO A 376 17.58 62.69 46.08
CA PRO A 376 17.39 62.25 44.69
C PRO A 376 17.65 60.75 44.47
N GLU A 377 18.48 60.12 45.31
CA GLU A 377 18.81 58.69 45.22
C GLU A 377 17.63 57.78 45.62
N ASP A 378 16.68 58.28 46.42
CA ASP A 378 15.51 57.51 46.87
C ASP A 378 14.55 57.16 45.72
N ALA A 379 14.61 57.92 44.62
CA ALA A 379 13.86 57.63 43.40
C ALA A 379 14.29 56.29 42.75
N TYR A 380 15.54 55.89 42.95
CA TYR A 380 16.12 54.65 42.43
C TYR A 380 15.95 53.45 43.37
N LEU A 381 15.65 53.66 44.66
CA LEU A 381 15.48 52.58 45.64
C LEU A 381 14.20 51.76 45.47
N SER A 382 13.21 52.27 44.73
CA SER A 382 11.88 51.68 44.65
C SER A 382 11.61 50.82 43.41
N GLY A 383 12.64 50.39 42.65
CA GLY A 383 12.51 49.36 41.59
C GLY A 383 13.44 49.53 40.39
N GLN A 384 13.29 48.66 39.38
CA GLN A 384 14.12 48.62 38.15
C GLN A 384 13.66 49.59 37.03
N GLY A 385 12.83 50.59 37.35
CA GLY A 385 12.27 51.52 36.36
C GLY A 385 13.25 52.62 35.94
N ILE A 386 13.01 53.22 34.78
CA ILE A 386 13.78 54.39 34.30
C ILE A 386 13.28 55.65 35.02
N VAL A 387 14.18 56.33 35.74
CA VAL A 387 13.90 57.61 36.42
C VAL A 387 14.36 58.75 35.51
N LEU A 388 13.42 59.57 35.05
CA LEU A 388 13.67 60.78 34.26
C LEU A 388 13.68 61.99 35.19
N GLN A 389 14.84 62.62 35.33
CA GLN A 389 15.00 63.85 36.10
C GLN A 389 14.72 65.05 35.19
N VAL A 390 13.81 65.93 35.62
CA VAL A 390 13.51 67.19 34.93
C VAL A 390 14.12 68.33 35.71
N ASP A 391 15.01 69.11 35.07
CA ASP A 391 15.60 70.32 35.65
C ASP A 391 14.56 71.44 35.75
N ASP A 392 14.51 72.09 36.91
CA ASP A 392 13.37 72.91 37.34
C ASP A 392 13.70 74.41 37.39
N ASP A 393 14.22 74.98 36.30
CA ASP A 393 14.64 76.39 36.30
C ASP A 393 13.46 77.41 36.37
N LYS A 394 12.20 76.97 36.28
CA LYS A 394 11.03 77.87 36.25
C LYS A 394 9.71 77.26 36.77
N THR A 395 9.64 76.82 38.02
CA THR A 395 8.34 76.37 38.54
C THR A 395 8.06 76.74 40.00
N ASP A 396 6.83 77.19 40.26
CA ASP A 396 6.33 77.73 41.53
C ASP A 396 6.42 76.71 42.70
N ASP A 397 6.72 77.21 43.89
CA ASP A 397 6.94 76.44 45.14
C ASP A 397 5.70 75.70 45.69
N ALA A 398 4.53 75.86 45.08
CA ALA A 398 3.25 75.31 45.56
C ALA A 398 2.58 74.35 44.56
N MET A 399 3.33 73.42 43.97
CA MET A 399 2.76 72.39 43.10
C MET A 399 2.26 71.15 43.86
N PRO A 400 1.17 70.50 43.40
CA PRO A 400 0.71 69.22 43.92
C PRO A 400 1.77 68.11 43.78
N PHE A 401 1.79 67.15 44.72
CA PHE A 401 2.71 65.99 44.72
C PHE A 401 2.71 65.20 43.40
N GLU A 402 1.56 65.12 42.73
CA GLU A 402 1.38 64.44 41.43
C GLU A 402 2.14 65.10 40.27
N GLN A 403 2.53 66.37 40.41
CA GLN A 403 3.37 67.11 39.44
C GLN A 403 4.87 67.04 39.78
N ILE A 404 5.22 66.64 41.01
CA ILE A 404 6.59 66.46 41.51
C ILE A 404 7.07 65.02 41.27
N PHE A 405 6.18 64.05 41.49
CA PHE A 405 6.41 62.63 41.26
C PHE A 405 5.24 62.05 40.46
N ARG A 406 5.50 61.67 39.21
CA ARG A 406 4.51 60.99 38.36
C ARG A 406 5.06 59.65 37.92
N GLN A 407 4.40 58.58 38.36
CA GLN A 407 4.61 57.25 37.82
C GLN A 407 3.60 57.04 36.69
N PHE A 408 4.10 56.83 35.48
CA PHE A 408 3.22 56.36 34.42
C PHE A 408 2.92 54.87 34.66
N PRO A 409 1.63 54.47 34.66
CA PRO A 409 1.31 53.05 34.68
C PRO A 409 1.94 52.41 33.44
N ALA A 410 2.42 51.17 33.58
CA ALA A 410 2.79 50.40 32.41
C ALA A 410 1.60 50.36 31.45
N SER A 411 1.81 50.67 30.18
CA SER A 411 0.74 50.56 29.19
C SER A 411 0.34 49.09 29.13
N GLU A 412 -0.89 48.77 29.51
CA GLU A 412 -1.39 47.40 29.37
C GLU A 412 -1.49 47.09 27.87
N VAL A 413 -1.05 45.89 27.46
CA VAL A 413 -1.32 45.41 26.11
C VAL A 413 -2.84 45.28 25.98
N PRO A 414 -3.48 45.95 25.00
CA PRO A 414 -4.93 45.90 24.87
C PRO A 414 -5.44 44.47 24.77
N GLN A 415 -6.41 44.10 25.62
CA GLN A 415 -6.99 42.75 25.63
C GLN A 415 -7.54 42.35 24.24
N SER A 416 -7.96 43.33 23.43
CA SER A 416 -8.41 43.15 22.05
C SER A 416 -7.36 42.54 21.13
N MET A 417 -6.07 42.72 21.40
CA MET A 417 -4.99 42.13 20.60
C MET A 417 -4.85 40.63 20.90
N PHE A 418 -5.00 40.23 22.16
CA PHE A 418 -4.99 38.81 22.54
C PHE A 418 -6.22 38.08 22.02
N THR A 419 -7.41 38.70 22.10
CA THR A 419 -8.63 38.09 21.52
C THR A 419 -8.53 37.98 20.01
N ALA A 420 -7.98 38.98 19.32
CA ALA A 420 -7.73 38.91 17.88
C ALA A 420 -6.73 37.81 17.51
N ALA A 421 -5.64 37.64 18.27
CA ALA A 421 -4.68 36.55 18.05
C ALA A 421 -5.32 35.16 18.24
N GLN A 422 -6.22 35.00 19.21
CA GLN A 422 -6.99 33.77 19.42
C GLN A 422 -7.98 33.52 18.28
N MET A 423 -8.65 34.55 17.76
CA MET A 423 -9.54 34.42 16.60
C MET A 423 -8.75 33.98 15.36
N ILE A 424 -7.59 34.59 15.10
CA ILE A 424 -6.74 34.21 13.96
C ILE A 424 -6.22 32.77 14.10
N ASP A 425 -5.86 32.33 15.32
CA ASP A 425 -5.46 30.95 15.56
C ASP A 425 -6.58 29.95 15.22
N LYS A 426 -7.81 30.29 15.61
CA LYS A 426 -8.99 29.50 15.27
C LYS A 426 -9.24 29.50 13.76
N ASP A 427 -9.26 30.67 13.13
CA ASP A 427 -9.47 30.83 11.69
C ASP A 427 -8.39 30.09 10.87
N GLN A 428 -7.14 30.07 11.34
CA GLN A 428 -6.06 29.34 10.69
C GLN A 428 -6.26 27.82 10.75
N THR A 429 -6.82 27.31 11.84
CA THR A 429 -7.16 25.89 11.99
C THR A 429 -8.35 25.53 11.10
N GLU A 430 -9.38 26.39 11.07
CA GLU A 430 -10.59 26.19 10.26
C GLU A 430 -10.35 26.37 8.75
N SER A 431 -9.49 27.30 8.33
CA SER A 431 -9.11 27.52 6.92
C SER A 431 -8.44 26.28 6.31
N GLY A 432 -7.64 25.57 7.12
CA GLY A 432 -7.07 24.29 6.74
C GLY A 432 -8.07 23.14 6.70
N GLY A 433 -9.36 23.37 7.00
CA GLY A 433 -10.42 22.35 7.05
C GLY A 433 -10.11 21.21 8.03
N LEU A 434 -9.22 21.43 9.01
CA LEU A 434 -8.86 20.44 10.01
C LEU A 434 -9.57 20.80 11.32
N ASN A 435 -10.41 19.89 11.82
CA ASN A 435 -11.03 20.09 13.13
C ASN A 435 -10.02 19.90 14.26
N GLN A 436 -10.20 20.62 15.38
CA GLN A 436 -9.36 20.49 16.57
C GLN A 436 -9.33 19.05 17.13
N GLU A 437 -10.38 18.26 16.90
CA GLU A 437 -10.43 16.84 17.29
C GLU A 437 -9.33 15.98 16.63
N ILE A 438 -8.83 16.36 15.44
CA ILE A 438 -7.77 15.62 14.74
C ILE A 438 -6.42 15.79 15.45
N PHE A 439 -6.23 16.92 16.14
CA PHE A 439 -5.00 17.24 16.86
C PHE A 439 -4.86 16.53 18.20
N GLY A 440 -5.84 15.69 18.57
CA GLY A 440 -5.98 15.04 19.86
C GLY A 440 -6.79 15.91 20.81
N THR A 441 -7.79 15.33 21.47
CA THR A 441 -8.50 15.99 22.56
C THR A 441 -7.59 16.04 23.79
N ASP A 442 -7.26 17.24 24.27
CA ASP A 442 -6.53 17.47 25.53
C ASP A 442 -7.35 17.13 26.80
N GLU A 443 -8.56 16.58 26.63
CA GLU A 443 -9.42 16.15 27.72
C GLU A 443 -8.85 14.91 28.40
N LYS A 444 -7.99 15.14 29.40
CA LYS A 444 -7.40 14.14 30.31
C LYS A 444 -8.40 13.20 31.00
N ASN A 445 -9.71 13.39 30.83
CA ASN A 445 -10.77 12.71 31.57
C ASN A 445 -11.80 11.94 30.72
N ILE A 446 -11.59 11.79 29.40
CA ILE A 446 -12.45 10.92 28.59
C ILE A 446 -11.64 9.75 28.07
N GLU A 447 -11.90 8.55 28.60
CA GLU A 447 -11.50 7.29 27.98
C GLU A 447 -12.30 7.12 26.68
N ILE A 448 -11.91 7.86 25.64
CA ILE A 448 -12.46 7.67 24.31
C ILE A 448 -11.96 6.32 23.82
N SER A 449 -12.89 5.38 23.59
CA SER A 449 -12.59 4.11 22.94
C SER A 449 -11.78 4.37 21.67
N GLY A 450 -10.64 3.70 21.49
CA GLY A 450 -9.74 3.93 20.36
C GLY A 450 -10.44 3.81 19.00
N VAL A 451 -11.51 3.00 18.90
CA VAL A 451 -12.36 2.88 17.71
C VAL A 451 -13.13 4.17 17.42
N LEU A 452 -13.66 4.82 18.46
CA LEU A 452 -14.41 6.07 18.32
C LEU A 452 -13.47 7.25 18.01
N ALA A 453 -12.26 7.24 18.55
CA ALA A 453 -11.22 8.19 18.16
C ALA A 453 -10.80 8.00 16.67
N HIS A 454 -10.61 6.74 16.23
CA HIS A 454 -10.36 6.42 14.82
C HIS A 454 -11.51 6.86 13.91
N PHE A 455 -12.76 6.69 14.35
CA PHE A 455 -13.93 7.12 13.59
C PHE A 455 -14.02 8.65 13.49
N ARG A 456 -13.81 9.38 14.59
CA ARG A 456 -13.82 10.87 14.58
C ARG A 456 -12.71 11.45 13.72
N THR A 457 -11.49 10.91 13.84
CA THR A 457 -10.36 11.29 12.98
C THR A 457 -10.63 11.00 11.50
N GLY A 458 -11.23 9.85 11.18
CA GLY A 458 -11.68 9.53 9.83
C GLY A 458 -12.75 10.51 9.31
N GLN A 459 -13.76 10.81 10.10
CA GLN A 459 -14.81 11.77 9.71
C GLN A 459 -14.27 13.18 9.51
N ALA A 460 -13.35 13.62 10.35
CA ALA A 460 -12.75 14.94 10.26
C ALA A 460 -11.81 15.08 9.05
N LEU A 461 -11.25 13.97 8.54
CA LEU A 461 -10.50 13.94 7.28
C LEU A 461 -11.39 13.92 6.03
N THR A 462 -12.69 13.69 6.17
CA THR A 462 -13.65 13.74 5.03
C THR A 462 -13.63 15.09 4.32
N ALA A 463 -13.47 16.20 5.06
CA ALA A 463 -13.36 17.54 4.48
C ALA A 463 -12.12 17.69 3.56
N GLN A 464 -11.09 16.88 3.83
CA GLN A 464 -9.84 16.81 3.07
C GLN A 464 -9.77 15.60 2.13
N GLY A 465 -10.91 14.96 1.85
CA GLY A 465 -11.00 13.77 1.01
C GLY A 465 -10.46 13.98 -0.41
N TRP A 466 -10.55 15.19 -0.95
CA TRP A 466 -10.08 15.53 -2.30
C TRP A 466 -8.58 15.28 -2.47
N MET A 467 -7.74 15.56 -1.46
CA MET A 467 -6.28 15.32 -1.54
C MET A 467 -5.95 13.84 -1.64
N PHE A 468 -6.64 13.02 -0.84
CA PHE A 468 -6.44 11.57 -0.86
C PHE A 468 -7.06 10.92 -2.10
N GLN A 469 -8.11 11.52 -2.67
CA GLN A 469 -8.68 11.09 -3.93
C GLN A 469 -7.68 11.28 -5.09
N TYR A 470 -7.09 12.48 -5.25
CA TYR A 470 -6.08 12.69 -6.30
C TYR A 470 -4.86 11.79 -6.12
N LEU A 471 -4.44 11.53 -4.87
CA LEU A 471 -3.38 10.56 -4.61
C LEU A 471 -3.79 9.13 -5.01
N ARG A 472 -5.04 8.71 -4.77
CA ARG A 472 -5.55 7.39 -5.20
C ARG A 472 -5.57 7.29 -6.73
N ASP A 473 -6.00 8.33 -7.43
CA ASP A 473 -6.01 8.36 -8.90
C ASP A 473 -4.58 8.28 -9.46
N SER A 474 -3.66 9.06 -8.89
CA SER A 474 -2.22 9.00 -9.23
C SER A 474 -1.63 7.61 -8.96
N LYS A 475 -1.98 6.99 -7.82
CA LYS A 475 -1.55 5.62 -7.46
C LYS A 475 -2.08 4.57 -8.43
N ARG A 476 -3.31 4.72 -8.92
CA ARG A 476 -3.90 3.84 -9.94
C ARG A 476 -3.16 3.95 -11.27
N ASP A 477 -2.88 5.16 -11.73
CA ASP A 477 -2.06 5.39 -12.94
C ASP A 477 -0.65 4.78 -12.79
N PHE A 478 0.01 5.05 -11.67
CA PHE A 478 1.32 4.46 -11.34
C PHE A 478 1.29 2.93 -11.38
N GLY A 479 0.26 2.30 -10.80
CA GLY A 479 0.09 0.86 -10.82
C GLY A 479 -0.08 0.29 -12.23
N LYS A 480 -0.88 0.95 -13.09
CA LYS A 480 -1.06 0.54 -14.50
C LYS A 480 0.25 0.61 -15.29
N LYS A 481 0.98 1.73 -15.16
CA LYS A 481 2.31 1.89 -15.78
C LYS A 481 3.30 0.86 -15.29
N GLN A 482 3.26 0.52 -14.00
CA GLN A 482 4.14 -0.49 -13.44
C GLN A 482 3.86 -1.91 -13.99
N VAL A 483 2.59 -2.29 -14.18
CA VAL A 483 2.23 -3.56 -14.84
C VAL A 483 2.81 -3.61 -16.25
N GLN A 484 2.59 -2.56 -17.05
CA GLN A 484 3.12 -2.45 -18.42
C GLN A 484 4.65 -2.60 -18.46
N ILE A 485 5.34 -1.86 -17.59
CA ILE A 485 6.79 -1.90 -17.51
C ILE A 485 7.28 -3.30 -17.15
N VAL A 486 6.63 -3.97 -16.20
CA VAL A 486 7.00 -5.34 -15.79
C VAL A 486 6.80 -6.33 -16.94
N GLN A 487 5.67 -6.26 -17.65
CA GLN A 487 5.38 -7.13 -18.80
C GLN A 487 6.44 -6.99 -19.90
N LEU A 488 6.86 -5.76 -20.22
CA LEU A 488 7.81 -5.50 -21.30
C LEU A 488 9.28 -5.73 -20.94
N ASN A 489 9.65 -5.57 -19.67
CA ASN A 489 11.06 -5.56 -19.26
C ASN A 489 11.52 -6.77 -18.44
N TYR A 490 10.62 -7.56 -17.85
CA TYR A 490 11.02 -8.68 -16.98
C TYR A 490 10.93 -10.02 -17.70
N ASP A 491 12.02 -10.78 -17.65
CA ASP A 491 12.05 -12.14 -18.19
C ASP A 491 11.26 -13.12 -17.31
N PRO A 492 10.68 -14.20 -17.87
CA PRO A 492 9.96 -15.23 -17.12
C PRO A 492 10.78 -15.85 -15.98
N VAL A 493 12.10 -16.00 -16.17
CA VAL A 493 13.03 -16.52 -15.15
C VAL A 493 13.09 -15.60 -13.93
N ARG A 494 13.03 -14.28 -14.14
CA ARG A 494 13.05 -13.30 -13.05
C ARG A 494 11.73 -13.31 -12.29
N ILE A 495 10.61 -13.42 -12.99
CA ILE A 495 9.28 -13.53 -12.37
C ILE A 495 9.20 -14.78 -11.50
N ARG A 496 9.69 -15.91 -12.02
CA ARG A 496 9.79 -17.16 -11.27
C ARG A 496 10.65 -17.02 -10.00
N LYS A 497 11.73 -16.24 -10.03
CA LYS A 497 12.54 -15.97 -8.83
C LYS A 497 11.81 -15.11 -7.79
N ILE A 498 10.87 -14.26 -8.22
CA ILE A 498 10.11 -13.39 -7.31
C ILE A 498 8.94 -14.16 -6.70
N LEU A 499 8.16 -14.85 -7.53
CA LEU A 499 6.92 -15.53 -7.14
C LEU A 499 7.12 -16.98 -6.68
N ASN A 500 8.24 -17.61 -7.05
CA ASN A 500 8.47 -19.07 -6.96
C ASN A 500 7.52 -19.93 -7.81
N GLU A 501 6.80 -19.32 -8.74
CA GLU A 501 5.84 -19.96 -9.66
C GLU A 501 6.14 -19.53 -11.11
N GLU A 502 5.74 -20.34 -12.09
CA GLU A 502 5.87 -19.96 -13.50
C GLU A 502 4.75 -18.99 -13.90
N PRO A 503 5.04 -17.96 -14.72
CA PRO A 503 4.04 -16.99 -15.14
C PRO A 503 2.95 -17.68 -15.97
N VAL A 504 1.69 -17.33 -15.73
CA VAL A 504 0.56 -17.85 -16.52
C VAL A 504 0.61 -17.29 -17.95
N GLN A 505 -0.04 -17.97 -18.91
CA GLN A 505 -0.02 -17.56 -20.32
C GLN A 505 -0.52 -16.12 -20.51
N GLY A 506 -1.58 -15.71 -19.81
CA GLY A 506 -2.14 -14.35 -19.87
C GLY A 506 -1.31 -13.27 -19.15
N PHE A 507 -0.16 -13.61 -18.56
CA PHE A 507 0.68 -12.63 -17.85
C PHE A 507 1.28 -11.59 -18.80
N TYR A 508 1.69 -12.02 -20.00
CA TYR A 508 2.38 -11.19 -21.01
C TYR A 508 1.46 -10.69 -22.13
N ASP A 509 0.15 -10.84 -21.99
CA ASP A 509 -0.79 -10.32 -22.98
C ASP A 509 -0.70 -8.78 -23.03
N ASP A 510 -0.66 -8.22 -24.25
CA ASP A 510 -0.57 -6.77 -24.53
C ASP A 510 -1.91 -6.03 -24.28
N ASP A 511 -2.97 -6.76 -23.91
CA ASP A 511 -4.28 -6.18 -23.64
C ASP A 511 -4.38 -5.61 -22.23
N LEU A 512 -3.92 -4.37 -22.12
CA LEU A 512 -3.84 -3.59 -20.88
C LEU A 512 -5.20 -3.18 -20.32
N THR A 513 -6.28 -3.33 -21.08
CA THR A 513 -7.63 -3.05 -20.61
C THR A 513 -8.15 -4.10 -19.63
N ARG A 514 -7.53 -5.30 -19.62
CA ARG A 514 -7.91 -6.42 -18.76
C ARG A 514 -7.54 -6.22 -17.29
N PHE A 515 -6.49 -5.43 -17.02
CA PHE A 515 -5.96 -5.24 -15.68
C PHE A 515 -6.27 -3.84 -15.17
N ASP A 516 -6.90 -3.75 -14.01
CA ASP A 516 -7.04 -2.48 -13.31
C ASP A 516 -6.37 -2.52 -11.95
N CYS A 517 -5.70 -1.42 -11.63
CA CYS A 517 -5.05 -1.27 -10.35
C CYS A 517 -5.97 -0.48 -9.43
N ALA A 518 -6.51 -1.14 -8.41
CA ALA A 518 -7.31 -0.50 -7.38
C ALA A 518 -6.43 -0.27 -6.14
N PRO A 519 -6.22 1.00 -5.72
CA PRO A 519 -5.61 1.28 -4.43
C PRO A 519 -6.58 0.85 -3.32
N THR A 520 -6.32 -0.30 -2.71
CA THR A 520 -7.18 -0.85 -1.65
C THR A 520 -6.63 -0.51 -0.27
N GLU A 521 -7.53 -0.24 0.67
CA GLU A 521 -7.17 -0.11 2.09
C GLU A 521 -6.72 -1.49 2.61
N GLY A 522 -5.44 -1.61 2.90
CA GLY A 522 -4.85 -2.81 3.49
C GLY A 522 -3.74 -2.39 4.45
N LEU A 523 -3.47 -3.20 5.48
CA LEU A 523 -2.30 -2.97 6.31
C LEU A 523 -1.07 -3.19 5.44
N LEU A 524 -0.18 -2.21 5.38
CA LEU A 524 1.08 -2.34 4.65
C LEU A 524 1.84 -3.56 5.18
N THR A 525 1.85 -4.63 4.40
CA THR A 525 2.57 -5.84 4.72
C THR A 525 3.70 -6.06 3.74
N ASP A 526 4.89 -6.38 4.26
CA ASP A 526 6.11 -6.56 3.47
C ASP A 526 6.03 -7.71 2.43
N SER A 527 5.03 -8.59 2.52
CA SER A 527 4.88 -9.73 1.61
C SER A 527 3.42 -10.09 1.34
N GLN A 528 3.17 -10.70 0.18
CA GLN A 528 1.87 -11.28 -0.15
C GLN A 528 1.41 -12.33 0.87
N GLN A 529 2.34 -13.11 1.43
CA GLN A 529 2.00 -14.11 2.45
C GLN A 529 1.37 -13.45 3.68
N ASN A 530 1.85 -12.27 4.05
CA ASN A 530 1.32 -11.52 5.18
C ASN A 530 -0.06 -10.93 4.86
N MET A 531 -0.26 -10.43 3.64
CA MET A 531 -1.57 -9.96 3.17
C MET A 531 -2.58 -11.11 3.20
N TYR A 532 -2.23 -12.25 2.61
CA TYR A 532 -3.05 -13.46 2.62
C TYR A 532 -3.34 -13.95 4.05
N TYR A 533 -2.35 -13.93 4.94
CA TYR A 533 -2.56 -14.26 6.35
C TYR A 533 -3.54 -13.31 7.04
N GLN A 534 -3.49 -12.01 6.74
CA GLN A 534 -4.41 -11.04 7.30
C GLN A 534 -5.82 -11.19 6.74
N GLU A 535 -5.98 -11.44 5.45
CA GLU A 535 -7.27 -11.75 4.81
C GLU A 535 -7.88 -13.03 5.44
N LEU A 536 -7.07 -14.08 5.63
CA LEU A 536 -7.52 -15.28 6.35
C LEU A 536 -7.94 -14.99 7.80
N ARG A 537 -7.22 -14.10 8.48
CA ARG A 537 -7.51 -13.71 9.86
C ARG A 537 -8.77 -12.85 9.95
N SER A 538 -9.01 -11.94 8.99
CA SER A 538 -10.23 -11.13 8.95
C SER A 538 -11.44 -12.02 8.65
N LEU A 539 -11.36 -12.90 7.65
CA LEU A 539 -12.43 -13.86 7.33
C LEU A 539 -12.79 -14.73 8.54
N LEU A 540 -11.79 -15.24 9.27
CA LEU A 540 -12.03 -16.04 10.48
C LEU A 540 -12.67 -15.22 11.62
N LYS A 541 -12.39 -13.91 11.70
CA LYS A 541 -12.93 -13.01 12.72
C LYS A 541 -14.37 -12.60 12.40
N ASP A 542 -14.65 -12.32 11.13
CA ASP A 542 -15.93 -11.77 10.67
C ASP A 542 -16.97 -12.88 10.48
N LEU A 543 -16.55 -14.07 10.02
CA LEU A 543 -17.42 -15.23 9.78
C LEU A 543 -16.89 -16.49 10.50
N PRO A 544 -16.90 -16.49 11.85
CA PRO A 544 -16.29 -17.57 12.64
C PRO A 544 -17.02 -18.90 12.52
N GLU A 545 -18.31 -18.94 12.17
CA GLU A 545 -19.09 -20.19 12.09
C GLU A 545 -18.85 -20.95 10.78
N GLU A 546 -18.76 -20.23 9.65
CA GLU A 546 -18.59 -20.83 8.31
C GLU A 546 -17.14 -21.28 8.06
N PHE A 547 -16.17 -20.51 8.56
CA PHE A 547 -14.75 -20.76 8.27
C PHE A 547 -13.99 -21.56 9.34
N ARG A 548 -14.58 -21.84 10.52
CA ARG A 548 -13.93 -22.59 11.61
C ARG A 548 -13.53 -24.04 11.28
N GLY A 549 -14.00 -24.59 10.16
CA GLY A 549 -13.61 -25.92 9.65
C GLY A 549 -12.78 -25.91 8.37
N ILE A 550 -12.86 -24.83 7.56
CA ILE A 550 -12.20 -24.72 6.26
C ILE A 550 -10.79 -24.14 6.44
N ILE A 551 -10.66 -23.07 7.24
CA ILE A 551 -9.37 -22.45 7.54
C ILE A 551 -8.73 -23.23 8.69
N THR A 552 -7.85 -24.18 8.34
CA THR A 552 -7.14 -24.99 9.34
C THR A 552 -6.02 -24.20 10.01
N ALA A 553 -5.66 -24.59 11.24
CA ALA A 553 -4.50 -24.03 11.94
C ALA A 553 -3.18 -24.20 11.15
N GLU A 554 -3.06 -25.25 10.33
CA GLU A 554 -1.90 -25.45 9.45
C GLU A 554 -1.84 -24.40 8.33
N MET A 555 -2.99 -24.05 7.72
CA MET A 555 -3.05 -22.99 6.70
C MET A 555 -2.68 -21.63 7.28
N LEU A 556 -3.16 -21.31 8.49
CA LEU A 556 -2.81 -20.07 9.18
C LEU A 556 -1.31 -19.98 9.49
N VAL A 557 -0.68 -21.08 9.93
CA VAL A 557 0.75 -21.08 10.26
C VAL A 557 1.64 -21.13 9.01
N LYS A 558 1.19 -21.74 7.92
CA LYS A 558 1.89 -21.64 6.63
C LYS A 558 1.88 -20.19 6.11
N ALA A 559 0.73 -19.54 6.18
CA ALA A 559 0.57 -18.15 5.74
C ALA A 559 1.22 -17.13 6.69
N SER A 560 1.30 -17.38 8.00
CA SER A 560 1.76 -16.37 8.97
C SER A 560 3.23 -15.98 8.81
N PRO A 561 3.64 -14.71 9.02
CA PRO A 561 5.05 -14.31 9.09
C PRO A 561 5.69 -14.69 10.43
N MET A 562 5.91 -15.97 10.68
CA MET A 562 6.62 -16.42 11.89
C MET A 562 8.05 -16.87 11.56
N GLN A 563 9.02 -16.50 12.40
CA GLN A 563 10.43 -16.91 12.20
C GLN A 563 10.65 -18.42 12.41
N PHE A 564 9.73 -19.10 13.10
CA PHE A 564 9.84 -20.52 13.45
C PHE A 564 8.70 -21.37 12.84
N LYS A 565 8.36 -21.16 11.56
CA LYS A 565 7.28 -21.91 10.85
C LYS A 565 7.50 -23.42 10.88
N THR A 566 8.69 -23.89 10.51
CA THR A 566 8.99 -25.32 10.36
C THR A 566 8.78 -26.11 11.66
N PRO A 567 9.33 -25.70 12.82
CA PRO A 567 9.08 -26.41 14.07
C PRO A 567 7.63 -26.28 14.56
N THR A 568 6.94 -25.16 14.32
CA THR A 568 5.51 -25.05 14.68
C THR A 568 4.62 -25.92 13.79
N LEU A 569 4.89 -26.02 12.49
CA LEU A 569 4.18 -26.93 11.60
C LEU A 569 4.39 -28.39 12.00
N GLN A 570 5.63 -28.77 12.35
CA GLN A 570 5.92 -30.11 12.85
C GLN A 570 5.18 -30.40 14.17
N ALA A 571 5.13 -29.43 15.09
CA ALA A 571 4.39 -29.57 16.34
C ALA A 571 2.87 -29.69 16.10
N ILE A 572 2.30 -28.92 15.17
CA ILE A 572 0.88 -29.00 14.81
C ILE A 572 0.56 -30.33 14.13
N GLN A 573 1.40 -30.79 13.20
CA GLN A 573 1.22 -32.10 12.56
C GLN A 573 1.35 -33.25 13.56
N ALA A 574 2.28 -33.15 14.52
CA ALA A 574 2.39 -34.11 15.61
C ALA A 574 1.15 -34.11 16.51
N ALA A 575 0.62 -32.94 16.88
CA ALA A 575 -0.60 -32.81 17.65
C ALA A 575 -1.84 -33.33 16.91
N LEU A 576 -1.95 -33.09 15.60
CA LEU A 576 -3.01 -33.63 14.74
C LEU A 576 -2.94 -35.15 14.66
N ARG A 577 -1.75 -35.73 14.46
CA ARG A 577 -1.55 -37.19 14.46
C ARG A 577 -1.90 -37.81 15.81
N GLN A 578 -1.50 -37.17 16.91
CA GLN A 578 -1.83 -37.62 18.26
C GLN A 578 -3.34 -37.55 18.52
N ARG A 579 -4.02 -36.48 18.07
CA ARG A 579 -5.46 -36.32 18.21
C ARG A 579 -6.25 -37.31 17.33
N GLN A 580 -5.77 -37.61 16.12
CA GLN A 580 -6.33 -38.67 15.28
C GLN A 580 -6.13 -40.04 15.90
N GLN A 581 -4.96 -40.34 16.47
CA GLN A 581 -4.73 -41.60 17.20
C GLN A 581 -5.65 -41.72 18.42
N LEU A 582 -5.86 -40.64 19.18
CA LEU A 582 -6.79 -40.62 20.30
C LEU A 582 -8.25 -40.77 19.87
N GLN A 583 -8.66 -40.15 18.76
CA GLN A 583 -10.00 -40.34 18.20
C GLN A 583 -10.20 -41.75 17.63
N GLN A 584 -9.19 -42.32 16.96
CA GLN A 584 -9.25 -43.70 16.50
C GLN A 584 -9.30 -44.67 17.68
N ALA A 585 -8.49 -44.45 18.71
CA ALA A 585 -8.52 -45.24 19.94
C ALA A 585 -9.85 -45.11 20.68
N GLN A 586 -10.45 -43.91 20.75
CA GLN A 586 -11.79 -43.74 21.29
C GLN A 586 -12.87 -44.41 20.44
N SER A 587 -12.78 -44.32 19.11
CA SER A 587 -13.74 -44.98 18.21
C SER A 587 -13.61 -46.51 18.25
N GLN A 588 -12.40 -47.03 18.39
CA GLN A 588 -12.15 -48.46 18.60
C GLN A 588 -12.60 -48.88 19.99
N SER A 589 -12.34 -48.08 21.02
CA SER A 589 -12.86 -48.34 22.37
C SER A 589 -14.38 -48.33 22.39
N GLN A 590 -15.03 -47.42 21.67
CA GLN A 590 -16.49 -47.37 21.52
C GLN A 590 -17.01 -48.60 20.77
N LYS A 591 -16.37 -49.00 19.66
CA LYS A 591 -16.72 -50.23 18.94
C LYS A 591 -16.54 -51.48 19.80
N ILE A 592 -15.47 -51.56 20.57
CA ILE A 592 -15.22 -52.68 21.50
C ILE A 592 -16.26 -52.67 22.63
N THR A 593 -16.63 -51.50 23.18
CA THR A 593 -17.72 -51.42 24.17
C THR A 593 -19.07 -51.78 23.58
N ASP A 594 -19.33 -51.40 22.33
CA ASP A 594 -20.57 -51.74 21.61
C ASP A 594 -20.62 -53.25 21.29
N GLU A 595 -19.50 -53.85 20.87
CA GLU A 595 -19.40 -55.30 20.67
C GLU A 595 -19.52 -56.07 22.00
N LEU A 596 -18.93 -55.55 23.09
CA LEU A 596 -19.04 -56.17 24.41
C LEU A 596 -20.48 -56.09 24.95
N THR A 597 -21.16 -54.95 24.76
CA THR A 597 -22.56 -54.79 25.15
C THR A 597 -23.49 -55.66 24.30
N GLN A 598 -23.22 -55.80 23.00
CA GLN A 598 -23.89 -56.78 22.14
C GLN A 598 -23.63 -58.23 22.58
N GLY A 599 -22.39 -58.56 22.96
CA GLY A 599 -22.04 -59.87 23.50
C GLY A 599 -22.74 -60.17 24.82
N LEU A 600 -22.79 -59.21 25.76
CA LEU A 600 -23.48 -59.34 27.03
C LEU A 600 -25.00 -59.49 26.85
N THR A 601 -25.60 -58.72 25.93
CA THR A 601 -27.03 -58.86 25.60
C THR A 601 -27.34 -60.21 24.95
N ALA A 602 -26.47 -60.72 24.07
CA ALA A 602 -26.62 -62.07 23.52
C ALA A 602 -26.51 -63.16 24.60
N VAL A 603 -25.57 -63.03 25.55
CA VAL A 603 -25.45 -63.95 26.69
C VAL A 603 -26.69 -63.91 27.57
N GLN A 604 -27.24 -62.72 27.85
CA GLN A 604 -28.49 -62.59 28.62
C GLN A 604 -29.70 -63.21 27.90
N ILE A 605 -29.77 -63.08 26.58
CA ILE A 605 -30.81 -63.73 25.76
C ILE A 605 -30.65 -65.25 25.81
N SER A 606 -29.43 -65.77 25.65
CA SER A 606 -29.14 -67.20 25.74
C SER A 606 -29.46 -67.76 27.13
N GLN A 607 -29.08 -67.06 28.21
CA GLN A 607 -29.44 -67.45 29.57
C GLN A 607 -30.96 -67.40 29.80
N ALA A 608 -31.66 -66.42 29.24
CA ALA A 608 -33.12 -66.37 29.31
C ALA A 608 -33.77 -67.56 28.56
N GLN A 609 -33.23 -67.93 27.40
CA GLN A 609 -33.69 -69.11 26.64
C GLN A 609 -33.39 -70.42 27.37
N GLU A 610 -32.21 -70.57 27.96
CA GLU A 610 -31.83 -71.72 28.77
C GLU A 610 -32.77 -71.88 29.97
N ASN A 611 -33.05 -70.78 30.69
CA ASN A 611 -34.02 -70.79 31.79
C ASN A 611 -35.45 -71.17 31.33
N ILE A 612 -35.85 -70.80 30.11
CA ILE A 612 -37.15 -71.20 29.53
C ILE A 612 -37.14 -72.69 29.17
N ALA A 613 -36.05 -73.20 28.61
CA ALA A 613 -35.89 -74.61 28.26
C ALA A 613 -35.88 -75.50 29.52
N ASP A 614 -35.12 -75.12 30.55
CA ASP A 614 -35.10 -75.77 31.87
C ASP A 614 -36.50 -75.79 32.51
N ALA A 615 -37.26 -74.70 32.38
CA ALA A 615 -38.62 -74.64 32.89
C ALA A 615 -39.58 -75.56 32.12
N GLN A 616 -39.37 -75.78 30.82
CA GLN A 616 -40.13 -76.73 30.01
C GLN A 616 -39.76 -78.18 30.34
N GLU A 617 -38.48 -78.49 30.51
CA GLU A 617 -38.01 -79.82 30.88
C GLU A 617 -38.57 -80.22 32.25
N LYS A 618 -38.48 -79.34 33.25
CA LYS A 618 -39.09 -79.55 34.58
C LYS A 618 -40.60 -79.72 34.55
N ARG A 619 -41.31 -79.14 33.58
CA ARG A 619 -42.75 -79.39 33.38
C ARG A 619 -43.03 -80.77 32.76
N SER A 620 -42.13 -81.28 31.93
CA SER A 620 -42.27 -82.56 31.24
C SER A 620 -41.96 -83.79 32.12
N GLU A 621 -41.15 -83.65 33.16
CA GLU A 621 -40.79 -84.76 34.09
C GLU A 621 -41.88 -85.08 35.14
N ILE A 622 -42.83 -84.18 35.36
CA ILE A 622 -43.92 -84.33 36.35
C ILE A 622 -44.79 -85.57 36.10
N PRO A 623 -45.26 -85.89 34.88
CA PRO A 623 -46.04 -87.12 34.62
C PRO A 623 -45.20 -88.41 34.70
N LEU A 624 -43.91 -88.38 34.35
CA LEU A 624 -43.06 -89.58 34.35
C LEU A 624 -42.76 -90.05 35.78
N ASN A 625 -42.49 -89.12 36.70
CA ASN A 625 -42.29 -89.44 38.11
C ASN A 625 -43.55 -89.96 38.80
N ARG A 626 -44.74 -89.55 38.34
CA ARG A 626 -46.03 -90.12 38.81
C ARG A 626 -46.27 -91.54 38.31
N MET A 627 -45.74 -91.93 37.15
CA MET A 627 -45.89 -93.30 36.62
C MET A 627 -44.89 -94.29 37.22
N LYS A 628 -43.64 -93.87 37.51
CA LYS A 628 -42.64 -94.75 38.14
C LYS A 628 -43.04 -95.22 39.54
N THR A 629 -43.70 -94.36 40.32
CA THR A 629 -44.19 -94.73 41.66
C THR A 629 -45.32 -95.76 41.63
N LEU A 630 -46.15 -95.78 40.58
CA LEU A 630 -47.22 -96.78 40.42
C LEU A 630 -46.70 -98.15 39.97
N ALA A 631 -45.66 -98.19 39.12
CA ALA A 631 -45.13 -99.46 38.59
C ALA A 631 -44.33 -100.27 39.63
N GLN A 632 -43.70 -99.60 40.61
CA GLN A 632 -42.92 -100.28 41.65
C GLN A 632 -43.80 -101.03 42.67
N ALA A 633 -45.06 -100.61 42.85
CA ALA A 633 -46.00 -101.27 43.74
C ALA A 633 -46.47 -102.65 43.25
N GLN A 634 -46.47 -102.92 41.94
CA GLN A 634 -46.96 -104.19 41.37
C GLN A 634 -45.91 -105.31 41.31
N LYS A 635 -44.61 -104.99 41.36
CA LYS A 635 -43.53 -105.96 41.07
C LYS A 635 -43.18 -106.92 42.23
N ILE A 636 -43.74 -106.71 43.42
CA ILE A 636 -43.35 -107.45 44.65
C ILE A 636 -44.10 -108.79 44.81
N GLN A 637 -45.09 -109.14 43.97
CA GLN A 637 -45.99 -110.28 44.22
C GLN A 637 -45.68 -111.64 43.55
N ALA A 638 -44.58 -111.85 42.79
CA ALA A 638 -44.45 -113.07 41.94
C ALA A 638 -43.12 -113.88 41.98
N GLU A 639 -42.19 -113.63 42.92
CA GLU A 639 -40.82 -114.20 42.84
C GLU A 639 -40.56 -115.70 43.22
N PRO A 640 -41.37 -116.45 44.01
CA PRO A 640 -40.91 -117.78 44.47
C PRO A 640 -40.93 -118.91 43.42
N LEU A 641 -41.68 -118.77 42.32
CA LEU A 641 -41.87 -119.85 41.32
C LEU A 641 -40.67 -120.06 40.39
N VAL A 642 -39.81 -119.05 40.23
CA VAL A 642 -38.67 -119.07 39.30
C VAL A 642 -37.45 -119.78 39.91
N ALA A 643 -37.37 -119.89 41.23
CA ALA A 643 -36.24 -120.54 41.91
C ALA A 643 -36.21 -122.07 41.70
N LEU A 644 -37.38 -122.71 41.61
CA LEU A 644 -37.51 -124.18 41.51
C LEU A 644 -37.06 -124.74 40.14
N VAL A 645 -37.20 -123.97 39.06
CA VAL A 645 -36.83 -124.40 37.69
C VAL A 645 -35.31 -124.40 37.46
N LYS A 646 -34.54 -123.60 38.21
CA LYS A 646 -33.08 -123.49 38.02
C LYS A 646 -32.28 -124.65 38.62
N GLU A 647 -32.80 -125.35 39.63
CA GLU A 647 -32.12 -126.47 40.26
C GLU A 647 -32.17 -127.75 39.40
N GLU A 648 -33.29 -128.01 38.71
CA GLU A 648 -33.46 -129.21 37.87
C GLU A 648 -32.49 -129.24 36.68
N VAL A 649 -32.22 -128.09 36.05
CA VAL A 649 -31.31 -127.97 34.90
C VAL A 649 -29.84 -128.24 35.30
N ARG A 650 -29.45 -127.96 36.55
CA ARG A 650 -28.07 -128.18 37.00
C ARG A 650 -27.73 -129.66 37.19
N LEU A 651 -28.71 -130.48 37.59
CA LEU A 651 -28.51 -131.91 37.82
C LEU A 651 -28.33 -132.69 36.51
N GLN A 652 -28.97 -132.27 35.42
CA GLN A 652 -28.83 -132.92 34.10
C GLN A 652 -27.44 -132.71 33.48
N ILE A 653 -26.88 -131.50 33.58
CA ILE A 653 -25.56 -131.17 33.02
C ILE A 653 -24.43 -131.93 33.73
N ALA A 654 -24.60 -132.25 35.02
CA ALA A 654 -23.62 -133.03 35.78
C ALA A 654 -23.56 -134.51 35.35
N GLN A 655 -24.68 -135.09 34.90
CA GLN A 655 -24.73 -136.49 34.45
C GLN A 655 -24.10 -136.68 33.06
N ASP A 656 -24.23 -135.69 32.17
CA ASP A 656 -23.63 -135.77 30.83
C ASP A 656 -22.10 -135.63 30.85
N LYS A 657 -21.53 -134.88 31.80
CA LYS A 657 -20.07 -134.76 31.94
C LYS A 657 -19.37 -136.05 32.38
N ASN A 658 -20.03 -136.93 33.13
CA ASN A 658 -19.41 -138.18 33.59
C ASN A 658 -19.42 -139.29 32.52
N ARG A 659 -20.23 -139.19 31.46
CA ARG A 659 -20.23 -140.17 30.36
C ARG A 659 -19.12 -139.96 29.33
N GLN A 660 -18.51 -138.77 29.26
CA GLN A 660 -17.45 -138.47 28.30
C GLN A 660 -16.03 -138.87 28.75
N VAL A 661 -15.83 -139.33 29.99
CA VAL A 661 -14.51 -139.73 30.52
C VAL A 661 -14.22 -141.24 30.39
N ALA A 662 -15.19 -142.06 29.93
CA ALA A 662 -15.08 -143.52 29.95
C ALA A 662 -14.72 -144.20 28.61
N ASN A 663 -14.30 -143.46 27.57
CA ASN A 663 -13.87 -144.07 26.30
C ASN A 663 -12.78 -143.24 25.62
N GLN A 664 -11.51 -143.55 25.91
CA GLN A 664 -10.43 -143.68 24.91
C GLN A 664 -9.13 -144.16 25.59
N PRO A 665 -8.31 -144.97 24.89
CA PRO A 665 -7.27 -145.83 25.46
C PRO A 665 -6.02 -145.12 25.99
#